data_AF-A0A918GKY4-F1
#
_entry.id   AF-A0A918GKY4-F1
#
_cell.length_a   1.000
_cell.length_b   1.000
_cell.length_c   1.000
_cell.angle_alpha   90.00
_cell.angle_beta   90.00
_cell.angle_gamma   90.00
#
_symmetry.space_group_name_H-M   'P 1'
#
loop_
_entity.id
_entity.type
_entity.pdbx_description
1 polymer ?
#
loop_
_entity_poly.entity_id
_entity_poly.type
_entity_poly.pdbx_seq_one_letter_code
_entity_poly.pdbx_strand_id
1 'polypeptide(L)'
;MADRLFRDRQDAGRVLAGLLAHYRDRGDVLVLGLPRGGVPVAYEVATALGAPLDVFLVRKLGLPQHRELAMGALASGGVMVLNDDVVRGYRVPADVVRRVADEESRELRRRERAYRGDRPPLRVEGRTVILVDDGLATGASMRAAVRALRELGPGRLVVAVPTASASTCEEFGREVDEVICATTPSPFHAVGQSYWDFAQTDDREVTDLLRAAPAPTVRDETDADVVRACAIPVEGGVPADDVLFDLVGDARFVLIGEASHGTREFYGARARMTRRLIEERGFHAVAVEADWPDAYRVNRWVRGHGEDRDAVEALGGFERFPAWMWRNTEVVEFLTWLRGHNERRDQVGFYGLDLYSLHRSAEQVIAYLEGVDPEAAARARDRYSCLDHSDDGQGFGLAAAFGAGEDCEGRILDQLLDLQRHADRDGLLAEDERFHAERNAHVVQSAERYYRTMFGGRVSSWNLRDEHMGDTLDALAEHIGATAGEPAKIVVWAHNSHLGDARATEMSLRGEFNLGQLVRERHPDDCRLIGFTTYTGTVTAADDWGGPADRKRVRPALDDSVERLFHDTGLVEFMLDFTKPGRAAGILESARLERAIGVIYRPGTERQSHYFRTRLPRQFDAVIHVDETRALQPLERTARWEAGELPESYPHAV
;
A
#
# COMPACT_ATOMS: atom_id res chain seq x y z
N MET A 1 1.33 50.54 44.11
CA MET A 1 1.36 49.08 44.32
C MET A 1 0.61 48.49 43.15
N ALA A 2 1.27 47.74 42.28
CA ALA A 2 0.60 47.14 41.13
C ALA A 2 -0.36 46.04 41.63
N ASP A 3 -1.64 46.13 41.26
CA ASP A 3 -2.71 45.23 41.70
C ASP A 3 -2.42 43.79 41.22
N ARG A 4 -2.01 42.93 42.17
CA ARG A 4 -1.98 41.48 41.97
C ARG A 4 -3.44 40.99 41.89
N LEU A 5 -3.89 40.60 40.69
CA LEU A 5 -5.29 40.32 40.40
C LEU A 5 -5.71 38.88 40.75
N PHE A 6 -4.82 37.91 40.54
CA PHE A 6 -5.12 36.49 40.75
C PHE A 6 -4.45 36.00 42.03
N ARG A 7 -5.16 35.20 42.81
CA ARG A 7 -4.58 34.57 44.00
C ARG A 7 -3.48 33.58 43.63
N ASP A 8 -3.77 32.69 42.69
CA ASP A 8 -2.88 31.63 42.21
C ASP A 8 -3.28 31.25 40.76
N ARG A 9 -2.65 30.22 40.19
CA ARG A 9 -2.97 29.74 38.83
C ARG A 9 -4.36 29.14 38.70
N GLN A 10 -4.91 28.54 39.76
CA GLN A 10 -6.26 27.96 39.72
C GLN A 10 -7.30 29.06 39.65
N ASP A 11 -7.15 30.08 40.48
CA ASP A 11 -7.99 31.28 40.51
C ASP A 11 -8.00 31.98 39.14
N ALA A 12 -6.83 32.14 38.53
CA ALA A 12 -6.68 32.66 37.18
C ALA A 12 -7.38 31.79 36.12
N GLY A 13 -7.25 30.47 36.22
CA GLY A 13 -7.92 29.52 35.32
C GLY A 13 -9.44 29.60 35.40
N ARG A 14 -10.01 29.78 36.60
CA ARG A 14 -11.47 29.96 36.77
C ARG A 14 -11.98 31.26 36.16
N VAL A 15 -11.23 32.34 36.29
CA VAL A 15 -11.57 33.62 35.62
C VAL A 15 -11.53 33.45 34.10
N LEU A 16 -10.46 32.83 33.59
CA LEU A 16 -10.29 32.59 32.16
C LEU A 16 -11.38 31.66 31.60
N ALA A 17 -11.78 30.64 32.36
CA ALA A 17 -12.88 29.75 32.03
C ALA A 17 -14.23 30.49 31.87
N GLY A 18 -14.47 31.52 32.70
CA GLY A 18 -15.65 32.37 32.58
C GLY A 18 -15.70 33.13 31.25
N LEU A 19 -14.55 33.62 30.77
CA LEU A 19 -14.45 34.30 29.47
C LEU A 19 -14.64 33.34 28.29
N LEU A 20 -14.23 32.08 28.47
CA LEU A 20 -14.35 31.00 27.51
C LEU A 20 -15.69 30.27 27.54
N ALA A 21 -16.66 30.68 28.37
CA ALA A 21 -17.88 29.92 28.63
C ALA A 21 -18.72 29.61 27.37
N HIS A 22 -18.56 30.37 26.29
CA HIS A 22 -19.21 30.14 25.00
C HIS A 22 -18.68 28.90 24.24
N TYR A 23 -17.60 28.27 24.72
CA TYR A 23 -17.10 26.98 24.23
C TYR A 23 -17.58 25.77 25.04
N ARG A 24 -18.37 25.98 26.10
CA ARG A 24 -18.80 24.91 27.00
C ARG A 24 -19.62 23.84 26.26
N ASP A 25 -19.40 22.58 26.62
CA ASP A 25 -20.10 21.39 26.13
C ASP A 25 -20.01 21.17 24.60
N ARG A 26 -19.02 21.78 23.95
CA ARG A 26 -18.72 21.54 22.54
C ARG A 26 -17.82 20.32 22.38
N GLY A 27 -18.29 19.32 21.63
CA GLY A 27 -17.56 18.09 21.37
C GLY A 27 -16.30 18.23 20.50
N ASP A 28 -16.13 19.38 19.83
CA ASP A 28 -14.97 19.67 18.97
C ASP A 28 -13.83 20.43 19.68
N VAL A 29 -13.98 20.76 20.97
CA VAL A 29 -13.01 21.57 21.72
C VAL A 29 -11.93 20.71 22.36
N LEU A 30 -10.67 21.11 22.21
CA LEU A 30 -9.52 20.52 22.89
C LEU A 30 -8.74 21.61 23.62
N VAL A 31 -8.52 21.44 24.93
CA VAL A 31 -7.73 22.38 25.74
C VAL A 31 -6.31 21.85 25.88
N LEU A 32 -5.33 22.65 25.44
CA LEU A 32 -3.90 22.32 25.51
C LEU A 32 -3.19 23.28 26.45
N GLY A 33 -2.59 22.75 27.53
CA GLY A 33 -1.74 23.53 28.42
C GLY A 33 -0.27 23.52 27.96
N LEU A 34 0.38 24.69 27.94
CA LEU A 34 1.83 24.78 27.80
C LEU A 34 2.50 24.49 29.16
N PRO A 35 3.28 23.40 29.28
CA PRO A 35 3.89 23.06 30.55
C PRO A 35 5.06 24.01 30.90
N ARG A 36 5.27 24.29 32.18
CA ARG A 36 4.54 23.72 33.34
C ARG A 36 3.38 24.58 33.81
N GLY A 37 3.60 25.90 33.91
CA GLY A 37 2.66 26.82 34.55
C GLY A 37 1.31 26.96 33.85
N GLY A 38 1.23 26.71 32.53
CA GLY A 38 -0.04 26.74 31.82
C GLY A 38 -1.00 25.61 32.18
N VAL A 39 -0.51 24.47 32.68
CA VAL A 39 -1.35 23.27 32.92
C VAL A 39 -2.37 23.47 34.06
N PRO A 40 -2.01 24.02 35.24
CA PRO A 40 -3.00 24.37 36.26
C PRO A 40 -4.10 25.32 35.79
N VAL A 41 -3.78 26.29 34.93
CA VAL A 41 -4.76 27.21 34.34
C VAL A 41 -5.66 26.45 33.35
N ALA A 42 -5.04 25.66 32.47
CA ALA A 42 -5.72 24.85 31.46
C ALA A 42 -6.68 23.82 32.09
N TYR A 43 -6.31 23.26 33.23
CA TYR A 43 -7.15 22.31 33.98
C TYR A 43 -8.49 22.91 34.39
N GLU A 44 -8.48 24.11 34.97
CA GLU A 44 -9.71 24.80 35.39
C GLU A 44 -10.56 25.18 34.16
N VAL A 45 -9.92 25.59 33.06
CA VAL A 45 -10.59 25.83 31.77
C VAL A 45 -11.26 24.57 31.25
N ALA A 46 -10.52 23.47 31.10
CA ALA A 46 -11.02 22.21 30.58
C ALA A 46 -12.19 21.66 31.41
N THR A 47 -12.05 21.70 32.74
CA THR A 47 -13.08 21.24 33.68
C THR A 47 -14.36 22.07 33.56
N ALA A 48 -14.25 23.39 33.46
CA ALA A 48 -15.40 24.29 33.36
C ALA A 48 -16.10 24.26 31.98
N LEU A 49 -15.38 23.86 30.94
CA LEU A 49 -15.91 23.70 29.58
C LEU A 49 -16.43 22.28 29.29
N GLY A 50 -16.12 21.29 30.13
CA GLY A 50 -16.41 19.89 29.84
C GLY A 50 -15.57 19.33 28.67
N ALA A 51 -14.40 19.92 28.43
CA ALA A 51 -13.53 19.59 27.30
C ALA A 51 -12.30 18.77 27.75
N PRO A 52 -11.73 17.92 26.87
CA PRO A 52 -10.49 17.19 27.16
C PRO A 52 -9.30 18.13 27.40
N LEU A 53 -8.48 17.77 28.39
CA LEU A 53 -7.20 18.42 28.70
C LEU A 53 -6.01 17.55 28.27
N ASP A 54 -5.08 18.14 27.55
CA ASP A 54 -3.76 17.56 27.30
C ASP A 54 -2.65 18.63 27.34
N VAL A 55 -1.39 18.22 27.18
CA VAL A 55 -0.22 19.11 27.11
C VAL A 55 0.30 19.25 25.69
N PHE A 56 0.72 20.46 25.33
CA PHE A 56 1.43 20.71 24.08
C PHE A 56 2.88 21.11 24.38
N LEU A 57 3.82 20.22 24.08
CA LEU A 57 5.24 20.46 24.34
C LEU A 57 5.88 21.10 23.13
N VAL A 58 6.71 22.13 23.38
CA VAL A 58 7.47 22.81 22.35
C VAL A 58 8.90 23.00 22.80
N ARG A 59 9.84 22.72 21.89
CA ARG A 59 11.28 22.94 22.05
C ARG A 59 11.75 23.87 20.94
N LYS A 60 12.59 24.85 21.28
CA LYS A 60 13.19 25.75 20.29
C LYS A 60 14.42 25.07 19.70
N LEU A 61 14.59 25.18 18.39
CA LEU A 61 15.80 24.78 17.69
C LEU A 61 16.74 25.99 17.68
N GLY A 62 17.68 26.03 18.61
CA GLY A 62 18.69 27.10 18.70
C GLY A 62 19.79 26.93 17.64
N LEU A 63 20.41 28.04 17.23
CA LEU A 63 21.63 27.97 16.43
C LEU A 63 22.79 27.40 17.27
N PRO A 64 23.67 26.53 16.71
CA PRO A 64 24.78 25.98 17.48
C PRO A 64 25.72 27.02 18.10
N GLN A 65 26.00 28.13 17.38
CA GLN A 65 26.84 29.21 17.90
C GLN A 65 26.08 30.21 18.79
N HIS A 66 24.74 30.26 18.69
CA HIS A 66 23.88 31.20 19.41
C HIS A 66 22.60 30.49 19.87
N ARG A 67 22.72 29.70 20.95
CA ARG A 67 21.61 28.85 21.42
C ARG A 67 20.32 29.61 21.75
N GLU A 68 20.43 30.88 22.14
CA GLU A 68 19.29 31.76 22.43
C GLU A 68 18.58 32.27 21.17
N LEU A 69 19.25 32.24 20.01
CA LEU A 69 18.68 32.61 18.72
C LEU A 69 18.07 31.36 18.06
N ALA A 70 16.73 31.29 18.04
CA ALA A 70 16.00 30.15 17.50
C ALA A 70 15.91 30.20 15.97
N MET A 71 16.46 29.19 15.30
CA MET A 71 16.28 28.94 13.86
C MET A 71 14.98 28.19 13.56
N GLY A 72 14.31 27.64 14.58
CA GLY A 72 13.05 26.93 14.42
C GLY A 72 12.49 26.46 15.76
N ALA A 73 11.48 25.60 15.70
CA ALA A 73 10.90 24.92 16.84
C ALA A 73 10.45 23.51 16.45
N LEU A 74 10.44 22.61 17.43
CA LEU A 74 9.92 21.26 17.36
C LEU A 74 8.81 21.12 18.41
N ALA A 75 7.68 20.53 18.03
CA ALA A 75 6.54 20.37 18.93
C ALA A 75 6.01 18.93 18.96
N SER A 76 5.14 18.65 19.95
CA SER A 76 4.37 17.41 20.05
C SER A 76 3.76 17.02 18.70
N GLY A 77 3.79 15.73 18.36
CA GLY A 77 3.39 15.23 17.03
C GLY A 77 4.50 15.25 15.97
N GLY A 78 5.73 15.62 16.32
CA GLY A 78 6.88 15.57 15.41
C GLY A 78 6.97 16.75 14.43
N VAL A 79 6.15 17.78 14.64
CA VAL A 79 6.11 18.97 13.78
C VAL A 79 7.34 19.82 14.00
N MET A 80 8.05 20.11 12.91
CA MET A 80 9.20 21.01 12.88
C MET A 80 8.86 22.25 12.06
N VAL A 81 8.96 23.42 12.69
CA VAL A 81 8.77 24.72 12.02
C VAL A 81 10.11 25.44 11.98
N LEU A 82 10.57 25.84 10.80
CA LEU A 82 11.80 26.60 10.63
C LEU A 82 11.49 28.10 10.44
N ASN A 83 12.41 28.94 10.89
CA ASN A 83 12.43 30.36 10.59
C ASN A 83 13.37 30.59 9.40
N ASP A 84 12.79 30.68 8.20
CA ASP A 84 13.54 30.81 6.95
C ASP A 84 14.47 32.02 6.93
N ASP A 85 14.10 33.14 7.56
CA ASP A 85 14.92 34.34 7.61
C ASP A 85 16.21 34.11 8.41
N VAL A 86 16.12 33.36 9.52
CA VAL A 86 17.27 33.01 10.35
C VAL A 86 18.14 31.95 9.66
N VAL A 87 17.51 30.92 9.08
CA VAL A 87 18.22 29.84 8.37
C VAL A 87 18.99 30.40 7.17
N ARG A 88 18.37 31.27 6.37
CA ARG A 88 19.01 31.93 5.22
C ARG A 88 20.02 32.98 5.65
N GLY A 89 19.68 33.82 6.61
CA GLY A 89 20.52 34.92 7.09
C GLY A 89 21.85 34.44 7.68
N TYR A 90 21.83 33.31 8.40
CA TYR A 90 23.03 32.69 8.98
C TYR A 90 23.62 31.57 8.12
N ARG A 91 23.06 31.31 6.93
CA ARG A 91 23.46 30.24 6.00
C ARG A 91 23.63 28.88 6.69
N VAL A 92 22.63 28.51 7.49
CA VAL A 92 22.68 27.29 8.29
C VAL A 92 22.58 26.06 7.38
N PRO A 93 23.57 25.16 7.38
CA PRO A 93 23.50 23.93 6.58
C PRO A 93 22.36 22.99 7.02
N ALA A 94 21.76 22.27 6.07
CA ALA A 94 20.62 21.38 6.34
C ALA A 94 20.96 20.19 7.25
N ASP A 95 22.22 19.74 7.28
CA ASP A 95 22.71 18.72 8.21
C ASP A 95 22.78 19.25 9.66
N VAL A 96 23.10 20.53 9.83
CA VAL A 96 23.12 21.19 11.15
C VAL A 96 21.70 21.31 11.70
N VAL A 97 20.74 21.69 10.87
CA VAL A 97 19.32 21.74 11.26
C VAL A 97 18.83 20.37 11.71
N ARG A 98 19.10 19.32 10.92
CA ARG A 98 18.75 17.93 11.26
C ARG A 98 19.36 17.47 12.58
N ARG A 99 20.65 17.71 12.80
CA ARG A 99 21.33 17.31 14.04
C ARG A 99 20.69 17.97 15.27
N VAL A 100 20.43 19.28 15.22
CA VAL A 100 19.78 20.00 16.33
C VAL A 100 18.34 19.49 16.53
N ALA A 101 17.60 19.25 15.45
CA ALA A 101 16.25 18.69 15.52
C ALA A 101 16.23 17.29 16.14
N ASP A 102 17.19 16.42 15.82
CA ASP A 102 17.29 15.07 16.39
C ASP A 102 17.60 15.10 17.89
N GLU A 103 18.52 15.97 18.33
CA GLU A 103 18.84 16.18 19.74
C GLU A 103 17.61 16.66 20.53
N GLU A 104 16.94 17.69 20.01
CA GLU A 104 15.75 18.28 20.62
C GLU A 104 14.54 17.32 20.59
N SER A 105 14.43 16.47 19.57
CA SER A 105 13.40 15.43 19.43
C SER A 105 13.49 14.36 20.50
N ARG A 106 14.69 13.99 20.95
CA ARG A 106 14.86 12.99 22.03
C ARG A 106 14.36 13.52 23.37
N GLU A 107 14.72 14.76 23.71
CA GLU A 107 14.26 15.39 24.95
C GLU A 107 12.75 15.69 24.90
N LEU A 108 12.23 16.11 23.74
CA LEU A 108 10.80 16.29 23.53
C LEU A 108 10.04 14.98 23.79
N ARG A 109 10.46 13.87 23.16
CA ARG A 109 9.85 12.55 23.36
C ARG A 109 9.95 12.07 24.80
N ARG A 110 11.07 12.34 25.50
CA ARG A 110 11.23 12.01 26.91
C ARG A 110 10.21 12.73 27.79
N ARG A 111 10.05 14.05 27.61
CA ARG A 111 9.06 14.85 28.36
C ARG A 111 7.62 14.48 28.01
N GLU A 112 7.37 14.19 26.73
CA GLU A 112 6.05 13.77 26.26
C GLU A 112 5.62 12.46 26.94
N ARG A 113 6.50 11.44 27.00
CA ARG A 113 6.22 10.22 27.76
C ARG A 113 6.06 10.48 29.25
N ALA A 114 6.86 11.37 29.83
CA ALA A 114 6.78 11.68 31.27
C ALA A 114 5.43 12.30 31.67
N TYR A 115 4.85 13.17 30.82
CA TYR A 115 3.57 13.81 31.09
C TYR A 115 2.36 13.01 30.58
N ARG A 116 2.44 12.46 29.37
CA ARG A 116 1.29 11.84 28.68
C ARG A 116 1.22 10.32 28.88
N GLY A 117 2.29 9.67 29.33
CA GLY A 117 2.35 8.21 29.44
C GLY A 117 2.07 7.55 28.08
N ASP A 118 1.13 6.60 28.06
CA ASP A 118 0.71 5.86 26.86
C ASP A 118 -0.52 6.46 26.16
N ARG A 119 -0.84 7.74 26.41
CA ARG A 119 -1.94 8.43 25.71
C ARG A 119 -1.67 8.48 24.19
N PRO A 120 -2.72 8.37 23.35
CA PRO A 120 -2.57 8.45 21.91
C PRO A 120 -2.06 9.83 21.46
N PRO A 121 -1.49 9.97 20.25
CA PRO A 121 -1.09 11.26 19.69
C PRO A 121 -2.21 12.31 19.70
N LEU A 122 -1.85 13.60 19.80
CA LEU A 122 -2.83 14.70 19.81
C LEU A 122 -3.56 14.79 18.47
N ARG A 123 -4.89 14.67 18.49
CA ARG A 123 -5.74 14.92 17.33
C ARG A 123 -6.16 16.38 17.32
N VAL A 124 -5.47 17.18 16.51
CA VAL A 124 -5.69 18.63 16.39
C VAL A 124 -6.51 18.98 15.15
N GLU A 125 -6.38 18.21 14.08
CA GLU A 125 -6.98 18.50 12.78
C GLU A 125 -8.50 18.69 12.87
N GLY A 126 -9.00 19.79 12.29
CA GLY A 126 -10.43 20.14 12.26
C GLY A 126 -11.06 20.53 13.61
N ARG A 127 -10.33 20.43 14.74
CA ARG A 127 -10.85 20.77 16.07
C ARG A 127 -10.70 22.25 16.41
N THR A 128 -11.47 22.70 17.39
CA THR A 128 -11.25 23.97 18.08
C THR A 128 -10.22 23.76 19.18
N VAL A 129 -8.98 24.22 18.99
CA VAL A 129 -7.92 24.14 19.99
C VAL A 129 -7.83 25.42 20.80
N ILE A 130 -7.93 25.29 22.12
CA ILE A 130 -7.67 26.37 23.09
C ILE A 130 -6.30 26.13 23.71
N LEU A 131 -5.32 26.92 23.31
CA LEU A 131 -3.95 26.87 23.80
C LEU A 131 -3.80 27.83 24.99
N VAL A 132 -3.43 27.27 26.15
CA VAL A 132 -3.44 27.97 27.44
C VAL A 132 -2.03 28.05 28.05
N ASP A 133 -1.70 29.21 28.60
CA ASP A 133 -0.49 29.44 29.40
C ASP A 133 -0.81 30.34 30.62
N ASP A 134 0.06 30.40 31.62
CA ASP A 134 -0.15 31.23 32.81
C ASP A 134 0.10 32.73 32.57
N GLY A 135 0.69 33.09 31.43
CA GLY A 135 0.69 34.45 30.93
C GLY A 135 1.67 34.66 29.78
N LEU A 136 1.57 35.80 29.11
CA LEU A 136 2.46 36.14 27.99
C LEU A 136 3.31 37.37 28.29
N ALA A 137 4.58 37.14 28.59
CA ALA A 137 5.59 38.20 28.58
C ALA A 137 6.03 38.50 27.13
N THR A 138 7.00 37.76 26.62
CA THR A 138 7.48 37.88 25.22
C THR A 138 6.70 36.99 24.25
N GLY A 139 5.96 36.00 24.78
CA GLY A 139 5.16 35.07 23.99
C GLY A 139 5.97 34.10 23.11
N ALA A 140 7.30 34.02 23.24
CA ALA A 140 8.13 33.23 22.33
C ALA A 140 7.79 31.73 22.29
N SER A 141 7.48 31.13 23.45
CA SER A 141 7.04 29.72 23.53
C SER A 141 5.65 29.53 22.93
N MET A 142 4.73 30.43 23.24
CA MET A 142 3.37 30.46 22.67
C MET A 142 3.39 30.60 21.14
N ARG A 143 4.26 31.46 20.58
CA ARG A 143 4.35 31.64 19.13
C ARG A 143 4.89 30.40 18.42
N ALA A 144 5.88 29.74 19.02
CA ALA A 144 6.36 28.46 18.51
C ALA A 144 5.25 27.39 18.55
N ALA A 145 4.44 27.38 19.61
CA ALA A 145 3.30 26.47 19.73
C ALA A 145 2.21 26.75 18.69
N VAL A 146 1.84 28.02 18.51
CA VAL A 146 0.85 28.45 17.50
C VAL A 146 1.26 28.04 16.10
N ARG A 147 2.53 28.28 15.72
CA ARG A 147 3.03 27.88 14.39
C ARG A 147 2.99 26.37 14.20
N ALA A 148 3.42 25.60 15.19
CA ALA A 148 3.37 24.14 15.11
C ALA A 148 1.94 23.60 15.05
N LEU A 149 0.99 24.20 15.79
CA LEU A 149 -0.42 23.82 15.72
C LEU A 149 -1.02 24.15 14.36
N ARG A 150 -0.66 25.27 13.72
CA ARG A 150 -1.17 25.61 12.38
C ARG A 150 -0.81 24.54 11.33
N GLU A 151 0.39 23.96 11.38
CA GLU A 151 0.79 22.84 10.52
C GLU A 151 -0.04 21.55 10.78
N LEU A 152 -0.64 21.41 11.96
CA LEU A 152 -1.53 20.29 12.31
C LEU A 152 -3.00 20.53 11.89
N GLY A 153 -3.31 21.65 11.23
CA GLY A 153 -4.61 21.91 10.61
C GLY A 153 -5.83 22.02 11.56
N PRO A 154 -5.78 22.73 12.71
CA PRO A 154 -6.96 22.93 13.54
C PRO A 154 -8.04 23.68 12.77
N GLY A 155 -9.30 23.34 13.02
CA GLY A 155 -10.45 24.07 12.47
C GLY A 155 -10.55 25.49 13.06
N ARG A 156 -10.14 25.64 14.32
CA ARG A 156 -10.01 26.95 14.99
C ARG A 156 -8.91 26.90 16.05
N LEU A 157 -8.10 27.95 16.15
CA LEU A 157 -7.03 28.10 17.12
C LEU A 157 -7.26 29.34 17.98
N VAL A 158 -7.36 29.13 19.29
CA VAL A 158 -7.61 30.15 20.30
C VAL A 158 -6.44 30.20 21.26
N VAL A 159 -5.90 31.39 21.53
CA VAL A 159 -4.91 31.60 22.61
C VAL A 159 -5.62 32.19 23.81
N ALA A 160 -5.54 31.53 24.96
CA ALA A 160 -6.20 31.98 26.17
C ALA A 160 -5.20 32.09 27.33
N VAL A 161 -5.04 33.29 27.89
CA VAL A 161 -4.09 33.54 28.97
C VAL A 161 -4.66 34.49 30.04
N PRO A 162 -4.33 34.32 31.32
CA PRO A 162 -4.85 35.23 32.35
C PRO A 162 -4.27 36.65 32.28
N THR A 163 -2.99 36.78 31.91
CA THR A 163 -2.31 38.07 31.89
C THR A 163 -1.31 38.17 30.74
N ALA A 164 -1.22 39.33 30.10
CA ALA A 164 -0.27 39.59 29.02
C ALA A 164 -0.01 41.10 28.85
N SER A 165 1.02 41.47 28.08
CA SER A 165 1.11 42.85 27.60
C SER A 165 0.07 43.11 26.48
N ALA A 166 -0.49 44.31 26.42
CA ALA A 166 -1.46 44.68 25.37
C ALA A 166 -0.89 44.49 23.96
N SER A 167 0.37 44.88 23.74
CA SER A 167 1.07 44.68 22.47
C SER A 167 1.21 43.19 22.09
N THR A 168 1.49 42.32 23.07
CA THR A 168 1.58 40.88 22.81
C THR A 168 0.23 40.31 22.38
N CYS A 169 -0.88 40.73 23.00
CA CYS A 169 -2.23 40.31 22.58
C CYS A 169 -2.57 40.76 21.17
N GLU A 170 -2.26 42.01 20.80
CA GLU A 170 -2.49 42.54 19.46
C GLU A 170 -1.70 41.77 18.38
N GLU A 171 -0.46 41.38 18.68
CA GLU A 171 0.36 40.56 17.78
C GLU A 171 -0.27 39.17 17.56
N PHE A 172 -0.65 38.48 18.62
CA PHE A 172 -1.29 37.16 18.50
C PHE A 172 -2.66 37.23 17.81
N GLY A 173 -3.40 38.32 17.95
CA GLY A 173 -4.67 38.54 17.25
C GLY A 173 -4.55 38.53 15.72
N ARG A 174 -3.33 38.64 15.18
CA ARG A 174 -3.04 38.48 13.75
C ARG A 174 -2.63 37.07 13.33
N GLU A 175 -2.28 36.21 14.29
CA GLU A 175 -1.76 34.84 14.06
C GLU A 175 -2.79 33.75 14.35
N VAL A 176 -3.74 34.00 15.27
CA VAL A 176 -4.76 33.04 15.71
C VAL A 176 -6.18 33.55 15.47
N ASP A 177 -7.16 32.65 15.54
CA ASP A 177 -8.55 32.97 15.21
C ASP A 177 -9.25 33.72 16.36
N GLU A 178 -8.74 33.60 17.58
CA GLU A 178 -9.21 34.36 18.75
C GLU A 178 -8.11 34.45 19.83
N VAL A 179 -8.01 35.61 20.49
CA VAL A 179 -7.16 35.81 21.67
C VAL A 179 -8.03 36.23 22.85
N ILE A 180 -7.98 35.46 23.93
CA ILE A 180 -8.69 35.75 25.18
C ILE A 180 -7.65 36.05 26.25
N CYS A 181 -7.65 37.29 26.73
CA CYS A 181 -6.78 37.72 27.81
C CYS A 181 -7.62 38.33 28.94
N ALA A 182 -7.48 37.82 30.16
CA ALA A 182 -8.29 38.30 31.28
C ALA A 182 -7.85 39.69 31.78
N THR A 183 -6.56 40.04 31.67
CA THR A 183 -6.07 41.38 31.99
C THR A 183 -4.79 41.74 31.23
N THR A 184 -4.61 43.03 30.92
CA THR A 184 -3.42 43.58 30.26
C THR A 184 -2.79 44.71 31.07
N PRO A 185 -2.09 44.41 32.19
CA PRO A 185 -1.58 45.45 33.09
C PRO A 185 -0.52 46.33 32.41
N SER A 186 -0.53 47.62 32.70
CA SER A 186 0.43 48.59 32.18
C SER A 186 1.03 49.44 33.32
N PRO A 187 2.36 49.47 33.49
CA PRO A 187 3.38 48.74 32.71
C PRO A 187 3.40 47.23 33.00
N PHE A 188 3.65 46.42 31.97
CA PHE A 188 3.80 44.96 32.09
C PHE A 188 5.29 44.60 32.19
N HIS A 189 5.74 44.04 33.32
CA HIS A 189 7.13 43.60 33.46
C HIS A 189 7.30 42.08 33.47
N ALA A 190 6.44 41.35 34.19
CA ALA A 190 6.51 39.90 34.28
C ALA A 190 5.16 39.28 34.62
N VAL A 191 4.92 38.06 34.11
CA VAL A 191 3.68 37.28 34.36
C VAL A 191 3.38 37.16 35.85
N GLY A 192 4.37 36.82 36.67
CA GLY A 192 4.19 36.62 38.11
C GLY A 192 3.73 37.86 38.89
N GLN A 193 3.75 39.06 38.31
CA GLN A 193 3.23 40.27 38.98
C GLN A 193 1.71 40.29 39.06
N SER A 194 1.00 39.52 38.24
CA SER A 194 -0.45 39.40 38.31
C SER A 194 -0.93 38.39 39.35
N TYR A 195 -0.01 37.68 40.04
CA TYR A 195 -0.30 36.59 40.96
C TYR A 195 0.15 36.91 42.40
N TRP A 196 -0.67 36.56 43.40
CA TRP A 196 -0.27 36.60 44.80
C TRP A 196 0.67 35.46 45.16
N ASP A 197 0.33 34.25 44.71
CA ASP A 197 1.16 33.06 44.76
C ASP A 197 1.52 32.64 43.32
N PHE A 198 2.82 32.69 43.02
CA PHE A 198 3.40 32.27 41.75
C PHE A 198 4.48 31.21 41.96
N ALA A 199 4.29 30.32 42.94
CA ALA A 199 5.17 29.18 43.17
C ALA A 199 5.41 28.37 41.89
N GLN A 200 6.59 27.77 41.76
CA GLN A 200 6.93 27.04 40.55
C GLN A 200 6.16 25.71 40.48
N THR A 201 5.36 25.54 39.42
CA THR A 201 4.70 24.27 39.11
C THR A 201 5.74 23.20 38.80
N ASP A 202 5.63 22.05 39.46
CA ASP A 202 6.52 20.90 39.26
C ASP A 202 5.90 19.86 38.29
N ASP A 203 6.72 18.88 37.89
CA ASP A 203 6.28 17.84 36.93
C ASP A 203 5.19 16.93 37.51
N ARG A 204 5.14 16.76 38.84
CA ARG A 204 4.13 15.92 39.51
C ARG A 204 2.77 16.60 39.47
N GLU A 205 2.72 17.89 39.77
CA GLU A 205 1.51 18.70 39.68
C GLU A 205 0.91 18.64 38.27
N VAL A 206 1.75 18.76 37.23
CA VAL A 206 1.32 18.58 35.82
C VAL A 206 0.69 17.20 35.60
N THR A 207 1.35 16.13 36.03
CA THR A 207 0.83 14.77 35.84
C THR A 207 -0.43 14.48 36.63
N ASP A 208 -0.55 15.03 37.85
CA ASP A 208 -1.72 14.84 38.72
C ASP A 208 -2.94 15.55 38.15
N LEU A 209 -2.78 16.78 37.64
CA LEU A 209 -3.84 17.52 36.97
C LEU A 209 -4.28 16.86 35.66
N LEU A 210 -3.35 16.34 34.86
CA LEU A 210 -3.70 15.60 33.65
C LEU A 210 -4.50 14.34 33.94
N ARG A 211 -4.20 13.65 35.05
CA ARG A 211 -4.95 12.45 35.50
C ARG A 211 -6.32 12.80 36.09
N ALA A 212 -6.42 13.92 36.81
CA ALA A 212 -7.64 14.38 37.45
C ALA A 212 -8.62 15.08 36.49
N ALA A 213 -8.15 15.50 35.31
CA ALA A 213 -8.97 16.18 34.32
C ALA A 213 -10.06 15.24 33.77
N PRO A 214 -11.21 15.77 33.32
CA PRO A 214 -12.23 14.97 32.65
C PRO A 214 -11.57 14.15 31.54
N ALA A 215 -11.59 12.83 31.69
CA ALA A 215 -11.16 11.94 30.63
C ALA A 215 -12.05 12.19 29.41
N PRO A 216 -11.53 12.11 28.18
CA PRO A 216 -12.38 12.20 26.99
C PRO A 216 -13.52 11.20 27.13
N THR A 217 -14.74 11.70 27.32
CA THR A 217 -15.96 10.89 27.46
C THR A 217 -16.46 10.35 26.13
N VAL A 218 -15.71 10.58 25.06
CA VAL A 218 -15.83 9.89 23.79
C VAL A 218 -14.52 9.14 23.60
N ARG A 219 -14.57 7.80 23.54
CA ARG A 219 -13.47 7.05 22.91
C ARG A 219 -13.48 7.51 21.45
N ASP A 220 -12.58 8.42 21.09
CA ASP A 220 -12.48 8.91 19.72
C ASP A 220 -12.29 7.69 18.80
N GLU A 221 -13.20 7.53 17.83
CA GLU A 221 -13.13 6.46 16.84
C GLU A 221 -11.76 6.52 16.14
N THR A 222 -10.97 5.46 16.29
CA THR A 222 -9.66 5.32 15.64
C THR A 222 -9.84 5.02 14.15
N ASP A 223 -8.79 5.21 13.34
CA ASP A 223 -8.83 4.81 11.93
C ASP A 223 -9.23 3.32 11.78
N ALA A 224 -8.74 2.47 12.67
CA ALA A 224 -9.11 1.06 12.75
C ALA A 224 -10.58 0.83 13.14
N ASP A 225 -11.15 1.64 14.03
CA ASP A 225 -12.58 1.56 14.36
C ASP A 225 -13.45 1.96 13.15
N VAL A 226 -13.05 2.98 12.38
CA VAL A 226 -13.74 3.37 11.14
C VAL A 226 -13.66 2.26 10.09
N VAL A 227 -12.47 1.69 9.89
CA VAL A 227 -12.30 0.56 8.96
C VAL A 227 -13.13 -0.64 9.41
N ARG A 228 -13.09 -1.00 10.71
CA ARG A 228 -13.92 -2.07 11.28
C ARG A 228 -15.41 -1.85 11.02
N ALA A 229 -15.89 -0.61 11.14
CA ALA A 229 -17.29 -0.27 10.90
C ALA A 229 -17.72 -0.36 9.43
N CYS A 230 -16.77 -0.26 8.49
CA CYS A 230 -17.01 -0.39 7.05
C CYS A 230 -16.67 -1.79 6.50
N ALA A 231 -16.10 -2.67 7.32
CA ALA A 231 -15.64 -3.99 6.92
C ALA A 231 -16.83 -4.90 6.57
N ILE A 232 -16.79 -5.48 5.37
CA ILE A 232 -17.74 -6.49 4.92
C ILE A 232 -17.17 -7.87 5.27
N PRO A 233 -17.91 -8.73 5.99
CA PRO A 233 -17.42 -10.06 6.34
C PRO A 233 -17.19 -10.92 5.09
N VAL A 234 -16.14 -11.73 5.13
CA VAL A 234 -15.81 -12.73 4.12
C VAL A 234 -15.54 -14.07 4.80
N GLU A 235 -15.63 -15.18 4.07
CA GLU A 235 -15.32 -16.51 4.60
C GLU A 235 -14.22 -17.18 3.76
N GLY A 236 -13.04 -17.38 4.37
CA GLY A 236 -11.83 -17.83 3.69
C GLY A 236 -11.38 -16.87 2.58
N GLY A 237 -11.54 -15.56 2.79
CA GLY A 237 -11.23 -14.53 1.82
C GLY A 237 -12.22 -14.41 0.65
N VAL A 238 -13.44 -14.94 0.77
CA VAL A 238 -14.48 -14.83 -0.28
C VAL A 238 -15.70 -14.10 0.27
N PRO A 239 -16.13 -12.97 -0.34
CA PRO A 239 -17.37 -12.31 0.05
C PRO A 239 -18.59 -13.14 -0.36
N ALA A 240 -19.75 -12.84 0.23
CA ALA A 240 -21.00 -13.44 -0.20
C ALA A 240 -21.28 -13.15 -1.69
N ASP A 241 -21.98 -14.07 -2.36
CA ASP A 241 -22.23 -14.00 -3.80
C ASP A 241 -22.87 -12.67 -4.22
N ASP A 242 -23.89 -12.20 -3.51
CA ASP A 242 -24.57 -10.93 -3.78
C ASP A 242 -23.62 -9.73 -3.69
N VAL A 243 -22.69 -9.74 -2.73
CA VAL A 243 -21.65 -8.72 -2.59
C VAL A 243 -20.63 -8.79 -3.72
N LEU A 244 -20.12 -9.98 -4.05
CA LEU A 244 -19.18 -10.16 -5.17
C LEU A 244 -19.80 -9.68 -6.48
N PHE A 245 -21.05 -10.04 -6.68
CA PHE A 245 -21.83 -9.72 -7.86
C PHE A 245 -22.13 -8.23 -7.97
N ASP A 246 -22.48 -7.56 -6.88
CA ASP A 246 -22.66 -6.11 -6.87
C ASP A 246 -21.35 -5.37 -7.17
N LEU A 247 -20.24 -5.82 -6.60
CA LEU A 247 -18.90 -5.29 -6.89
C LEU A 247 -18.52 -5.43 -8.37
N VAL A 248 -18.74 -6.62 -8.94
CA VAL A 248 -18.42 -6.91 -10.35
C VAL A 248 -19.34 -6.16 -11.32
N GLY A 249 -20.63 -6.06 -11.00
CA GLY A 249 -21.63 -5.48 -11.90
C GLY A 249 -21.62 -6.15 -13.27
N ASP A 250 -21.46 -5.33 -14.32
CA ASP A 250 -21.40 -5.74 -15.72
C ASP A 250 -19.97 -5.81 -16.29
N ALA A 251 -18.94 -5.60 -15.47
CA ALA A 251 -17.55 -5.55 -15.92
C ALA A 251 -17.15 -6.84 -16.65
N ARG A 252 -16.52 -6.68 -17.82
CA ARG A 252 -15.96 -7.79 -18.60
C ARG A 252 -14.64 -8.31 -18.03
N PHE A 253 -13.85 -7.43 -17.41
CA PHE A 253 -12.54 -7.82 -16.87
C PHE A 253 -12.54 -7.78 -15.34
N VAL A 254 -12.41 -8.93 -14.70
CA VAL A 254 -12.28 -8.99 -13.23
C VAL A 254 -10.89 -9.45 -12.89
N LEU A 255 -10.07 -8.52 -12.43
CA LEU A 255 -8.70 -8.77 -12.06
C LEU A 255 -8.67 -9.07 -10.56
N ILE A 256 -8.23 -10.28 -10.20
CA ILE A 256 -8.10 -10.73 -8.82
C ILE A 256 -6.62 -10.94 -8.45
N GLY A 257 -6.13 -10.06 -7.59
CA GLY A 257 -4.76 -9.96 -7.11
C GLY A 257 -4.35 -11.02 -6.10
N GLU A 258 -3.10 -10.97 -5.69
CA GLU A 258 -2.58 -11.59 -4.48
C GLU A 258 -1.41 -10.77 -3.91
N ALA A 259 -1.31 -10.64 -2.59
CA ALA A 259 -0.17 -9.98 -1.94
C ALA A 259 1.06 -10.89 -1.82
N SER A 260 0.91 -12.18 -2.13
CA SER A 260 2.05 -13.07 -2.32
C SER A 260 1.77 -14.21 -3.29
N HIS A 261 2.80 -14.69 -3.99
CA HIS A 261 2.73 -15.88 -4.86
C HIS A 261 2.70 -17.22 -4.10
N GLY A 262 2.73 -17.19 -2.77
CA GLY A 262 2.96 -18.36 -1.95
C GLY A 262 1.96 -18.56 -0.82
N THR A 263 0.79 -17.93 -0.89
CA THR A 263 -0.22 -17.96 0.18
C THR A 263 -1.44 -18.78 -0.23
N ARG A 264 -1.79 -19.80 0.55
CA ARG A 264 -2.90 -20.72 0.29
C ARG A 264 -4.25 -20.00 0.20
N GLU A 265 -4.54 -19.12 1.15
CA GLU A 265 -5.84 -18.44 1.25
C GLU A 265 -6.13 -17.57 0.02
N PHE A 266 -5.10 -16.95 -0.57
CA PHE A 266 -5.25 -16.12 -1.77
C PHE A 266 -5.62 -16.97 -2.99
N TYR A 267 -4.94 -18.10 -3.21
CA TYR A 267 -5.27 -19.03 -4.29
C TYR A 267 -6.67 -19.63 -4.11
N GLY A 268 -7.01 -20.08 -2.90
CA GLY A 268 -8.33 -20.63 -2.60
C GLY A 268 -9.46 -19.61 -2.79
N ALA A 269 -9.25 -18.35 -2.39
CA ALA A 269 -10.22 -17.28 -2.59
C ALA A 269 -10.40 -16.93 -4.08
N ARG A 270 -9.30 -16.76 -4.83
CA ARG A 270 -9.32 -16.55 -6.29
C ARG A 270 -10.07 -17.64 -7.01
N ALA A 271 -9.77 -18.90 -6.70
CA ALA A 271 -10.44 -20.06 -7.28
C ALA A 271 -11.95 -20.02 -7.01
N ARG A 272 -12.36 -19.85 -5.75
CA ARG A 272 -13.78 -19.86 -5.36
C ARG A 272 -14.56 -18.69 -5.98
N MET A 273 -14.05 -17.46 -5.94
CA MET A 273 -14.70 -16.32 -6.60
C MET A 273 -14.83 -16.56 -8.11
N THR A 274 -13.78 -17.06 -8.75
CA THR A 274 -13.77 -17.35 -10.19
C THR A 274 -14.79 -18.42 -10.57
N ARG A 275 -14.95 -19.48 -9.75
CA ARG A 275 -16.00 -20.50 -9.94
C ARG A 275 -17.38 -19.86 -9.99
N ARG A 276 -17.71 -18.96 -9.05
CA ARG A 276 -19.01 -18.28 -9.01
C ARG A 276 -19.20 -17.33 -10.19
N LEU A 277 -18.15 -16.61 -10.62
CA LEU A 277 -18.21 -15.74 -11.80
C LEU A 277 -18.43 -16.54 -13.09
N ILE A 278 -17.81 -17.71 -13.23
CA ILE A 278 -18.06 -18.60 -14.37
C ILE A 278 -19.50 -19.12 -14.33
N GLU A 279 -19.93 -19.70 -13.21
CA GLU A 279 -21.23 -20.37 -13.09
C GLU A 279 -22.43 -19.43 -13.22
N GLU A 280 -22.34 -18.21 -12.65
CA GLU A 280 -23.48 -17.32 -12.48
C GLU A 280 -23.36 -16.02 -13.29
N ARG A 281 -22.18 -15.71 -13.84
CA ARG A 281 -21.92 -14.44 -14.56
C ARG A 281 -21.39 -14.59 -15.97
N GLY A 282 -21.24 -15.81 -16.47
CA GLY A 282 -20.86 -16.09 -17.86
C GLY A 282 -19.44 -15.64 -18.18
N PHE A 283 -18.50 -15.85 -17.25
CA PHE A 283 -17.09 -15.63 -17.53
C PHE A 283 -16.53 -16.76 -18.41
N HIS A 284 -15.87 -16.38 -19.50
CA HIS A 284 -15.46 -17.25 -20.60
C HIS A 284 -14.02 -17.76 -20.46
N ALA A 285 -13.20 -17.08 -19.68
CA ALA A 285 -11.80 -17.45 -19.50
C ALA A 285 -11.22 -17.00 -18.18
N VAL A 286 -10.17 -17.72 -17.78
CA VAL A 286 -9.24 -17.33 -16.74
C VAL A 286 -7.88 -17.09 -17.38
N ALA A 287 -7.38 -15.86 -17.31
CA ALA A 287 -6.05 -15.48 -17.75
C ALA A 287 -5.13 -15.34 -16.54
N VAL A 288 -3.95 -15.93 -16.57
CA VAL A 288 -3.04 -16.00 -15.43
C VAL A 288 -1.66 -15.42 -15.74
N GLU A 289 -0.98 -14.88 -14.73
CA GLU A 289 0.42 -14.42 -14.79
C GLU A 289 1.39 -15.62 -14.97
N ALA A 290 1.29 -16.28 -16.12
CA ALA A 290 2.00 -17.50 -16.44
C ALA A 290 2.43 -17.52 -17.89
N ASP A 291 3.44 -18.34 -18.18
CA ASP A 291 3.91 -18.59 -19.54
C ASP A 291 2.77 -19.09 -20.44
N TRP A 292 2.61 -18.45 -21.61
CA TRP A 292 1.58 -18.78 -22.59
C TRP A 292 1.52 -20.27 -22.99
N PRO A 293 2.62 -20.91 -23.45
CA PRO A 293 2.56 -22.30 -23.92
C PRO A 293 2.20 -23.29 -22.80
N ASP A 294 2.62 -23.01 -21.56
CA ASP A 294 2.39 -23.89 -20.41
C ASP A 294 0.93 -23.83 -19.96
N ALA A 295 0.38 -22.62 -19.89
CA ALA A 295 -1.04 -22.43 -19.61
C ALA A 295 -1.91 -22.97 -20.77
N TYR A 296 -1.48 -22.87 -22.02
CA TYR A 296 -2.24 -23.40 -23.14
C TYR A 296 -2.28 -24.94 -23.16
N ARG A 297 -1.23 -25.63 -22.70
CA ARG A 297 -1.32 -27.09 -22.44
C ARG A 297 -2.45 -27.42 -21.47
N VAL A 298 -2.54 -26.66 -20.37
CA VAL A 298 -3.64 -26.77 -19.41
C VAL A 298 -4.99 -26.45 -20.07
N ASN A 299 -5.07 -25.40 -20.89
CA ASN A 299 -6.27 -25.02 -21.66
C ASN A 299 -6.81 -26.20 -22.46
N ARG A 300 -5.92 -26.86 -23.23
CA ARG A 300 -6.29 -28.01 -24.05
C ARG A 300 -6.83 -29.14 -23.18
N TRP A 301 -6.20 -29.40 -22.04
CA TRP A 301 -6.68 -30.42 -21.11
C TRP A 301 -8.05 -30.08 -20.54
N VAL A 302 -8.26 -28.87 -19.98
CA VAL A 302 -9.56 -28.50 -19.39
C VAL A 302 -10.69 -28.48 -20.43
N ARG A 303 -10.39 -28.14 -21.70
CA ARG A 303 -11.36 -28.11 -22.81
C ARG A 303 -11.57 -29.46 -23.51
N GLY A 304 -10.66 -30.42 -23.35
CA GLY A 304 -10.81 -31.80 -23.88
C GLY A 304 -10.12 -32.04 -25.21
N HIS A 305 -9.13 -31.22 -25.51
CA HIS A 305 -8.32 -31.26 -26.72
C HIS A 305 -6.86 -31.71 -26.43
N GLY A 306 -6.58 -32.19 -25.22
CA GLY A 306 -5.26 -32.68 -24.79
C GLY A 306 -5.28 -34.16 -24.39
N GLU A 307 -4.09 -34.76 -24.27
CA GLU A 307 -3.90 -36.18 -23.93
C GLU A 307 -3.52 -36.40 -22.45
N ASP A 308 -3.29 -35.33 -21.69
CA ASP A 308 -2.95 -35.40 -20.27
C ASP A 308 -4.07 -36.07 -19.47
N ARG A 309 -3.71 -36.94 -18.52
CA ARG A 309 -4.67 -37.78 -17.78
C ARG A 309 -5.38 -37.03 -16.66
N ASP A 310 -4.70 -36.08 -16.05
CA ASP A 310 -5.19 -35.30 -14.92
C ASP A 310 -4.56 -33.90 -14.88
N ALA A 311 -5.02 -33.08 -13.92
CA ALA A 311 -4.53 -31.72 -13.76
C ALA A 311 -3.03 -31.66 -13.41
N VAL A 312 -2.47 -32.67 -12.72
CA VAL A 312 -1.05 -32.68 -12.33
C VAL A 312 -0.16 -32.86 -13.56
N GLU A 313 -0.55 -33.76 -14.46
CA GLU A 313 0.13 -33.99 -15.73
C GLU A 313 -0.01 -32.79 -16.68
N ALA A 314 -1.21 -32.18 -16.74
CA ALA A 314 -1.45 -30.98 -17.54
C ALA A 314 -0.60 -29.77 -17.07
N LEU A 315 -0.44 -29.62 -15.75
CA LEU A 315 0.46 -28.64 -15.16
C LEU A 315 1.94 -28.97 -15.37
N GLY A 316 2.27 -30.12 -15.96
CA GLY A 316 3.63 -30.62 -16.20
C GLY A 316 4.52 -29.68 -17.01
N GLY A 317 3.92 -28.76 -17.79
CA GLY A 317 4.67 -27.73 -18.52
C GLY A 317 5.36 -26.71 -17.62
N PHE A 318 4.82 -26.41 -16.43
CA PHE A 318 5.36 -25.37 -15.53
C PHE A 318 6.64 -25.82 -14.80
N GLU A 319 7.73 -25.98 -15.53
CA GLU A 319 9.01 -26.50 -15.04
C GLU A 319 9.96 -25.40 -14.56
N ARG A 320 9.73 -24.16 -15.01
CA ARG A 320 10.60 -23.03 -14.74
C ARG A 320 10.40 -22.49 -13.34
N PHE A 321 11.43 -21.84 -12.82
CA PHE A 321 11.35 -21.19 -11.53
C PHE A 321 10.39 -19.98 -11.59
N PRO A 322 9.47 -19.84 -10.61
CA PRO A 322 9.11 -20.81 -9.59
C PRO A 322 8.06 -21.85 -10.05
N ALA A 323 8.29 -23.13 -9.78
CA ALA A 323 7.31 -24.17 -10.15
C ALA A 323 5.99 -24.06 -9.34
N TRP A 324 6.07 -23.72 -8.04
CA TRP A 324 4.92 -23.81 -7.12
C TRP A 324 3.80 -22.81 -7.39
N MET A 325 4.07 -21.73 -8.12
CA MET A 325 3.10 -20.68 -8.40
C MET A 325 1.87 -21.25 -9.10
N TRP A 326 2.07 -22.15 -10.06
CA TRP A 326 0.98 -22.84 -10.76
C TRP A 326 0.90 -24.33 -10.44
N ARG A 327 2.03 -24.96 -10.05
CA ARG A 327 2.06 -26.38 -9.59
C ARG A 327 1.80 -26.48 -8.08
N ASN A 328 0.55 -26.30 -7.69
CA ASN A 328 0.12 -26.43 -6.30
C ASN A 328 -1.26 -27.08 -6.16
N THR A 329 -1.61 -27.43 -4.92
CA THR A 329 -2.86 -28.14 -4.62
C THR A 329 -4.13 -27.34 -4.92
N GLU A 330 -4.11 -26.02 -4.72
CA GLU A 330 -5.29 -25.16 -4.93
C GLU A 330 -5.58 -25.01 -6.44
N VAL A 331 -4.55 -24.87 -7.27
CA VAL A 331 -4.68 -24.84 -8.74
C VAL A 331 -5.13 -26.20 -9.29
N VAL A 332 -4.59 -27.31 -8.78
CA VAL A 332 -5.05 -28.66 -9.15
C VAL A 332 -6.55 -28.82 -8.88
N GLU A 333 -7.02 -28.39 -7.70
CA GLU A 333 -8.44 -28.48 -7.36
C GLU A 333 -9.29 -27.59 -8.28
N PHE A 334 -8.85 -26.36 -8.55
CA PHE A 334 -9.53 -25.45 -9.47
C PHE A 334 -9.63 -26.02 -10.90
N LEU A 335 -8.53 -26.50 -11.46
CA LEU A 335 -8.49 -27.04 -12.82
C LEU A 335 -9.30 -28.34 -12.95
N THR A 336 -9.29 -29.19 -11.92
CA THR A 336 -10.12 -30.40 -11.89
C THR A 336 -11.61 -30.04 -11.91
N TRP A 337 -12.01 -29.03 -11.13
CA TRP A 337 -13.37 -28.50 -11.18
C TRP A 337 -13.69 -27.90 -12.56
N LEU A 338 -12.78 -27.10 -13.14
CA LEU A 338 -12.98 -26.43 -14.43
C LEU A 338 -13.16 -27.45 -15.56
N ARG A 339 -12.34 -28.51 -15.57
CA ARG A 339 -12.50 -29.64 -16.47
C ARG A 339 -13.90 -30.26 -16.36
N GLY A 340 -14.32 -30.58 -15.13
CA GLY A 340 -15.65 -31.13 -14.89
C GLY A 340 -16.79 -30.16 -15.20
N HIS A 341 -16.55 -28.84 -15.19
CA HIS A 341 -17.51 -27.83 -15.64
C HIS A 341 -17.63 -27.85 -17.17
N ASN A 342 -16.52 -27.83 -17.88
CA ASN A 342 -16.45 -27.84 -19.35
C ASN A 342 -16.96 -29.14 -19.99
N GLU A 343 -16.98 -30.26 -19.25
CA GLU A 343 -17.63 -31.51 -19.70
C GLU A 343 -19.17 -31.41 -19.74
N ARG A 344 -19.74 -30.47 -18.96
CA ARG A 344 -21.19 -30.32 -18.78
C ARG A 344 -21.76 -29.07 -19.46
N ARG A 345 -20.93 -28.03 -19.67
CA ARG A 345 -21.29 -26.70 -20.18
C ARG A 345 -20.11 -26.05 -20.90
N ASP A 346 -20.33 -24.82 -21.37
CA ASP A 346 -19.46 -23.89 -22.10
C ASP A 346 -17.94 -24.13 -21.98
N GLN A 347 -17.23 -23.88 -23.08
CA GLN A 347 -15.80 -24.15 -23.26
C GLN A 347 -14.91 -23.08 -22.59
N VAL A 348 -15.00 -22.94 -21.26
CA VAL A 348 -14.23 -21.93 -20.51
C VAL A 348 -12.73 -22.25 -20.59
N GLY A 349 -11.93 -21.27 -21.01
CA GLY A 349 -10.51 -21.47 -21.24
C GLY A 349 -9.61 -21.02 -20.08
N PHE A 350 -8.36 -21.49 -20.10
CA PHE A 350 -7.31 -21.15 -19.13
C PHE A 350 -6.05 -20.71 -19.89
N TYR A 351 -5.64 -19.44 -19.76
CA TYR A 351 -4.62 -18.85 -20.64
C TYR A 351 -3.51 -18.18 -19.84
N GLY A 352 -2.29 -18.19 -20.37
CA GLY A 352 -1.15 -17.44 -19.82
C GLY A 352 -1.13 -16.02 -20.38
N LEU A 353 -0.44 -15.11 -19.72
CA LEU A 353 -0.25 -13.73 -20.19
C LEU A 353 1.24 -13.35 -20.32
N ASP A 354 2.13 -14.11 -19.70
CA ASP A 354 3.51 -13.71 -19.46
C ASP A 354 4.45 -14.10 -20.62
N LEU A 355 5.61 -13.43 -20.69
CA LEU A 355 6.53 -13.49 -21.83
C LEU A 355 7.82 -14.27 -21.57
N TYR A 356 7.97 -14.95 -20.44
CA TYR A 356 9.27 -15.51 -20.09
C TYR A 356 9.69 -16.72 -20.96
N SER A 357 8.75 -17.37 -21.65
CA SER A 357 8.89 -18.66 -22.34
C SER A 357 9.48 -18.58 -23.76
N LEU A 358 10.53 -17.78 -23.95
CA LEU A 358 11.16 -17.49 -25.25
C LEU A 358 11.37 -18.73 -26.14
N HIS A 359 12.18 -19.69 -25.71
CA HIS A 359 12.53 -20.87 -26.51
C HIS A 359 11.34 -21.80 -26.75
N ARG A 360 10.56 -22.08 -25.70
CA ARG A 360 9.37 -22.93 -25.79
C ARG A 360 8.34 -22.36 -26.76
N SER A 361 8.15 -21.04 -26.76
CA SER A 361 7.25 -20.38 -27.71
C SER A 361 7.75 -20.46 -29.15
N ALA A 362 9.06 -20.35 -29.39
CA ALA A 362 9.63 -20.56 -30.72
C ALA A 362 9.38 -21.99 -31.22
N GLU A 363 9.54 -23.00 -30.35
CA GLU A 363 9.24 -24.40 -30.64
C GLU A 363 7.76 -24.61 -30.99
N GLN A 364 6.82 -23.99 -30.27
CA GLN A 364 5.39 -24.09 -30.56
C GLN A 364 5.03 -23.52 -31.95
N VAL A 365 5.64 -22.40 -32.35
CA VAL A 365 5.45 -21.83 -33.68
C VAL A 365 5.95 -22.80 -34.76
N ILE A 366 7.14 -23.37 -34.57
CA ILE A 366 7.71 -24.34 -35.51
C ILE A 366 6.82 -25.58 -35.61
N ALA A 367 6.39 -26.14 -34.48
CA ALA A 367 5.54 -27.33 -34.42
C ALA A 367 4.18 -27.11 -35.12
N TYR A 368 3.57 -25.94 -34.94
CA TYR A 368 2.37 -25.56 -35.69
C TYR A 368 2.64 -25.55 -37.20
N LEU A 369 3.70 -24.86 -37.63
CA LEU A 369 4.07 -24.76 -39.05
C LEU A 369 4.40 -26.11 -39.67
N GLU A 370 5.04 -27.04 -38.95
CA GLU A 370 5.30 -28.39 -39.45
C GLU A 370 4.02 -29.12 -39.89
N GLY A 371 2.91 -28.89 -39.18
CA GLY A 371 1.61 -29.48 -39.49
C GLY A 371 0.89 -28.80 -40.66
N VAL A 372 1.11 -27.50 -40.89
CA VAL A 372 0.34 -26.70 -41.86
C VAL A 372 1.10 -26.30 -43.12
N ASP A 373 2.38 -25.95 -42.99
CA ASP A 373 3.32 -25.52 -44.04
C ASP A 373 4.77 -25.88 -43.66
N PRO A 374 5.25 -27.08 -44.06
CA PRO A 374 6.61 -27.53 -43.76
C PRO A 374 7.73 -26.62 -44.32
N GLU A 375 7.48 -25.88 -45.40
CA GLU A 375 8.46 -24.94 -45.94
C GLU A 375 8.55 -23.68 -45.07
N ALA A 376 7.42 -23.18 -44.57
CA ALA A 376 7.40 -22.12 -43.56
C ALA A 376 8.06 -22.57 -42.26
N ALA A 377 7.86 -23.83 -41.84
CA ALA A 377 8.55 -24.39 -40.67
C ALA A 377 10.08 -24.40 -40.84
N ALA A 378 10.58 -24.71 -42.05
CA ALA A 378 12.01 -24.64 -42.35
C ALA A 378 12.55 -23.20 -42.24
N ARG A 379 11.81 -22.21 -42.76
CA ARG A 379 12.16 -20.78 -42.61
C ARG A 379 12.13 -20.32 -41.15
N ALA A 380 11.14 -20.77 -40.37
CA ALA A 380 11.02 -20.43 -38.96
C ALA A 380 12.22 -20.94 -38.15
N ARG A 381 12.67 -22.19 -38.38
CA ARG A 381 13.88 -22.74 -37.74
C ARG A 381 15.12 -21.92 -38.07
N ASP A 382 15.30 -21.55 -39.34
CA ASP A 382 16.43 -20.71 -39.76
C ASP A 382 16.40 -19.33 -39.08
N ARG A 383 15.23 -18.69 -39.02
CA ARG A 383 15.07 -17.37 -38.37
C ARG A 383 15.30 -17.43 -36.86
N TYR A 384 14.77 -18.45 -36.18
CA TYR A 384 14.94 -18.61 -34.73
C TYR A 384 16.30 -19.18 -34.31
N SER A 385 17.13 -19.66 -35.24
CA SER A 385 18.49 -20.14 -34.93
C SER A 385 19.38 -19.09 -34.24
N CYS A 386 19.03 -17.80 -34.32
CA CYS A 386 19.72 -16.74 -33.58
C CYS A 386 19.53 -16.83 -32.05
N LEU A 387 18.55 -17.60 -31.57
CA LEU A 387 18.27 -17.85 -30.15
C LEU A 387 19.12 -19.00 -29.56
N ASP A 388 19.73 -19.83 -30.41
CA ASP A 388 20.42 -21.08 -30.02
C ASP A 388 21.75 -20.86 -29.28
N HIS A 389 22.15 -19.60 -29.05
CA HIS A 389 23.41 -19.27 -28.40
C HIS A 389 23.36 -19.37 -26.86
N SER A 390 22.21 -19.69 -26.28
CA SER A 390 22.01 -19.82 -24.83
C SER A 390 20.85 -20.75 -24.49
N ASP A 391 21.02 -21.56 -23.45
CA ASP A 391 20.04 -22.55 -22.97
C ASP A 391 18.81 -21.93 -22.27
N ASP A 392 18.85 -20.62 -21.94
CA ASP A 392 17.72 -19.89 -21.34
C ASP A 392 17.69 -18.41 -21.77
N GLY A 393 16.56 -17.74 -21.50
CA GLY A 393 16.36 -16.33 -21.86
C GLY A 393 17.28 -15.33 -21.13
N GLN A 394 17.74 -15.63 -19.91
CA GLN A 394 18.66 -14.73 -19.19
C GLN A 394 20.07 -14.80 -19.80
N GLY A 395 20.52 -15.98 -20.18
CA GLY A 395 21.74 -16.21 -20.95
C GLY A 395 21.70 -15.49 -22.29
N PHE A 396 20.56 -15.52 -22.98
CA PHE A 396 20.34 -14.76 -24.22
C PHE A 396 20.51 -13.26 -23.97
N GLY A 397 19.81 -12.72 -22.97
CA GLY A 397 19.87 -11.30 -22.62
C GLY A 397 21.29 -10.81 -22.29
N LEU A 398 22.05 -11.63 -21.56
CA LEU A 398 23.44 -11.33 -21.23
C LEU A 398 24.31 -11.30 -22.49
N ALA A 399 24.17 -12.28 -23.38
CA ALA A 399 24.90 -12.31 -24.65
C ALA A 399 24.55 -11.11 -25.54
N ALA A 400 23.26 -10.77 -25.64
CA ALA A 400 22.76 -9.62 -26.39
C ALA A 400 23.30 -8.29 -25.87
N ALA A 401 23.46 -8.14 -24.55
CA ALA A 401 24.03 -6.94 -23.92
C ALA A 401 25.51 -6.71 -24.27
N PHE A 402 26.24 -7.75 -24.66
CA PHE A 402 27.64 -7.68 -25.09
C PHE A 402 27.81 -7.70 -26.63
N GLY A 403 26.73 -7.43 -27.38
CA GLY A 403 26.78 -7.31 -28.85
C GLY A 403 26.67 -8.64 -29.60
N ALA A 404 26.27 -9.73 -28.93
CA ALA A 404 25.89 -10.94 -29.64
C ALA A 404 24.47 -10.77 -30.27
N GLY A 405 24.25 -11.30 -31.46
CA GLY A 405 22.90 -11.41 -32.03
C GLY A 405 22.24 -10.09 -32.48
N GLU A 406 23.00 -9.17 -33.11
CA GLU A 406 22.47 -7.91 -33.69
C GLU A 406 21.42 -8.12 -34.80
N ASP A 407 21.30 -9.31 -35.41
CA ASP A 407 20.36 -9.63 -36.50
C ASP A 407 19.10 -10.41 -36.02
N CYS A 408 18.95 -10.66 -34.71
CA CYS A 408 17.88 -11.55 -34.22
C CYS A 408 16.49 -10.87 -34.19
N GLU A 409 16.44 -9.57 -33.84
CA GLU A 409 15.19 -8.79 -33.82
C GLU A 409 14.51 -8.76 -35.19
N GLY A 410 15.28 -8.48 -36.25
CA GLY A 410 14.78 -8.44 -37.62
C GLY A 410 14.22 -9.79 -38.09
N ARG A 411 14.94 -10.89 -37.80
CA ARG A 411 14.50 -12.25 -38.14
C ARG A 411 13.23 -12.66 -37.42
N ILE A 412 13.08 -12.29 -36.15
CA ILE A 412 11.87 -12.59 -35.37
C ILE A 412 10.68 -11.79 -35.89
N LEU A 413 10.87 -10.51 -36.22
CA LEU A 413 9.82 -9.69 -36.83
C LEU A 413 9.39 -10.23 -38.20
N ASP A 414 10.36 -10.61 -39.04
CA ASP A 414 10.10 -11.24 -40.33
C ASP A 414 9.31 -12.54 -40.16
N GLN A 415 9.62 -13.34 -39.13
CA GLN A 415 8.88 -14.56 -38.84
C GLN A 415 7.43 -14.29 -38.42
N LEU A 416 7.20 -13.29 -37.56
CA LEU A 416 5.85 -12.89 -37.13
C LEU A 416 5.01 -12.42 -38.34
N LEU A 417 5.58 -11.59 -39.20
CA LEU A 417 4.91 -11.10 -40.41
C LEU A 417 4.63 -12.23 -41.41
N ASP A 418 5.54 -13.20 -41.55
CA ASP A 418 5.35 -14.37 -42.41
C ASP A 418 4.18 -15.24 -41.93
N LEU A 419 4.11 -15.48 -40.61
CA LEU A 419 3.01 -16.23 -39.98
C LEU A 419 1.65 -15.58 -40.21
N GLN A 420 1.57 -14.25 -40.06
CA GLN A 420 0.32 -13.49 -40.28
C GLN A 420 -0.15 -13.49 -41.74
N ARG A 421 0.75 -13.65 -42.72
CA ARG A 421 0.43 -13.59 -44.15
C ARG A 421 -0.12 -14.89 -44.73
N HIS A 422 0.18 -16.05 -44.13
CA HIS A 422 -0.15 -17.37 -44.70
C HIS A 422 -1.40 -18.02 -44.06
N ALA A 423 -2.35 -17.19 -43.62
CA ALA A 423 -3.43 -17.55 -42.69
C ALA A 423 -4.69 -18.24 -43.28
N ASP A 424 -4.64 -18.81 -44.48
CA ASP A 424 -5.85 -19.32 -45.17
C ASP A 424 -6.11 -20.83 -44.93
N ARG A 425 -6.84 -21.17 -43.85
CA ARG A 425 -7.65 -22.42 -43.73
C ARG A 425 -8.88 -22.23 -42.82
N ASP A 426 -10.00 -22.85 -43.20
CA ASP A 426 -11.32 -22.76 -42.53
C ASP A 426 -11.51 -23.79 -41.38
N GLY A 427 -11.97 -23.33 -40.19
CA GLY A 427 -12.50 -24.14 -39.09
C GLY A 427 -12.14 -23.66 -37.67
N LEU A 428 -13.05 -23.76 -36.68
CA LEU A 428 -12.87 -23.24 -35.30
C LEU A 428 -11.64 -23.80 -34.55
N LEU A 429 -11.38 -25.10 -34.64
CA LEU A 429 -10.16 -25.70 -34.05
C LEU A 429 -8.88 -25.24 -34.77
N ALA A 430 -8.96 -24.95 -36.07
CA ALA A 430 -7.82 -24.40 -36.80
C ALA A 430 -7.57 -22.94 -36.41
N GLU A 431 -8.60 -22.21 -36.01
CA GLU A 431 -8.54 -20.83 -35.53
C GLU A 431 -7.90 -20.74 -34.13
N ASP A 432 -8.30 -21.60 -33.19
CA ASP A 432 -7.66 -21.70 -31.86
C ASP A 432 -6.17 -22.05 -31.96
N GLU A 433 -5.81 -23.04 -32.79
CA GLU A 433 -4.42 -23.44 -32.98
C GLU A 433 -3.58 -22.38 -33.70
N ARG A 434 -4.19 -21.64 -34.64
CA ARG A 434 -3.56 -20.48 -35.27
C ARG A 434 -3.33 -19.36 -34.25
N PHE A 435 -4.36 -19.00 -33.48
CA PHE A 435 -4.25 -17.98 -32.44
C PHE A 435 -3.16 -18.34 -31.43
N HIS A 436 -3.08 -19.62 -31.04
CA HIS A 436 -2.00 -20.14 -30.20
C HIS A 436 -0.61 -19.91 -30.82
N ALA A 437 -0.42 -20.23 -32.11
CA ALA A 437 0.85 -20.00 -32.80
C ALA A 437 1.19 -18.50 -32.90
N GLU A 438 0.22 -17.64 -33.21
CA GLU A 438 0.41 -16.19 -33.27
C GLU A 438 0.80 -15.60 -31.91
N ARG A 439 0.13 -16.01 -30.82
CA ARG A 439 0.48 -15.57 -29.47
C ARG A 439 1.88 -16.01 -29.07
N ASN A 440 2.30 -17.24 -29.40
CA ASN A 440 3.68 -17.67 -29.18
C ASN A 440 4.69 -16.85 -30.00
N ALA A 441 4.39 -16.50 -31.25
CA ALA A 441 5.27 -15.63 -32.05
C ALA A 441 5.42 -14.22 -31.43
N HIS A 442 4.33 -13.67 -30.88
CA HIS A 442 4.37 -12.42 -30.11
C HIS A 442 5.16 -12.56 -28.80
N VAL A 443 5.03 -13.68 -28.08
CA VAL A 443 5.88 -13.97 -26.90
C VAL A 443 7.35 -13.95 -27.31
N VAL A 444 7.75 -14.64 -28.40
CA VAL A 444 9.15 -14.63 -28.86
C VAL A 444 9.65 -13.21 -29.12
N GLN A 445 8.85 -12.38 -29.82
CA GLN A 445 9.17 -10.98 -30.08
C GLN A 445 9.34 -10.16 -28.78
N SER A 446 8.36 -10.22 -27.88
CA SER A 446 8.40 -9.44 -26.63
C SER A 446 9.49 -9.93 -25.69
N ALA A 447 9.71 -11.24 -25.60
CA ALA A 447 10.71 -11.88 -24.75
C ALA A 447 12.14 -11.53 -25.17
N GLU A 448 12.42 -11.55 -26.47
CA GLU A 448 13.71 -11.12 -27.02
C GLU A 448 14.03 -9.69 -26.58
N ARG A 449 13.09 -8.76 -26.78
CA ARG A 449 13.24 -7.35 -26.41
C ARG A 449 13.39 -7.17 -24.90
N TYR A 450 12.61 -7.92 -24.11
CA TYR A 450 12.66 -7.93 -22.66
C TYR A 450 14.05 -8.34 -22.15
N TYR A 451 14.55 -9.50 -22.58
CA TYR A 451 15.83 -10.03 -22.11
C TYR A 451 17.01 -9.18 -22.57
N ARG A 452 16.96 -8.61 -23.78
CA ARG A 452 17.95 -7.64 -24.25
C ARG A 452 17.99 -6.37 -23.40
N THR A 453 16.83 -5.87 -22.98
CA THR A 453 16.71 -4.63 -22.18
C THR A 453 17.07 -4.84 -20.71
N MET A 454 16.93 -6.06 -20.19
CA MET A 454 17.20 -6.43 -18.79
C MET A 454 18.59 -5.99 -18.30
N PHE A 455 19.59 -5.94 -19.19
CA PHE A 455 20.97 -5.55 -18.87
C PHE A 455 21.37 -4.15 -19.40
N GLY A 456 20.48 -3.47 -20.13
CA GLY A 456 20.77 -2.24 -20.91
C GLY A 456 20.49 -0.89 -20.21
N GLY A 457 19.93 -0.88 -19.00
CA GLY A 457 19.88 0.29 -18.12
C GLY A 457 19.00 1.48 -18.53
N ARG A 458 18.13 1.38 -19.55
CA ARG A 458 17.13 2.42 -19.87
C ARG A 458 15.77 1.82 -20.22
N VAL A 459 14.74 2.32 -19.51
CA VAL A 459 13.35 1.82 -19.40
C VAL A 459 13.28 0.47 -18.68
N SER A 460 12.43 0.40 -17.65
CA SER A 460 12.26 -0.79 -16.81
C SER A 460 11.73 -1.92 -17.68
N SER A 461 12.46 -3.04 -17.76
CA SER A 461 11.98 -4.29 -18.39
C SER A 461 10.60 -4.69 -17.86
N TRP A 462 10.23 -4.19 -16.68
CA TRP A 462 8.87 -4.17 -16.14
C TRP A 462 7.80 -3.71 -17.13
N ASN A 463 7.95 -2.51 -17.71
CA ASN A 463 6.93 -1.94 -18.60
C ASN A 463 6.71 -2.80 -19.84
N LEU A 464 7.78 -3.37 -20.40
CA LEU A 464 7.68 -4.29 -21.54
C LEU A 464 6.89 -5.55 -21.20
N ARG A 465 7.08 -6.08 -19.98
CA ARG A 465 6.36 -7.27 -19.50
C ARG A 465 4.89 -6.99 -19.29
N ASP A 466 4.54 -5.90 -18.59
CA ASP A 466 3.15 -5.55 -18.34
C ASP A 466 2.42 -5.07 -19.61
N GLU A 467 3.10 -4.39 -20.53
CA GLU A 467 2.55 -4.06 -21.86
C GLU A 467 2.21 -5.32 -22.65
N HIS A 468 3.12 -6.30 -22.69
CA HIS A 468 2.86 -7.59 -23.31
C HIS A 468 1.66 -8.32 -22.68
N MET A 469 1.56 -8.36 -21.34
CA MET A 469 0.42 -8.98 -20.67
C MET A 469 -0.90 -8.29 -21.05
N GLY A 470 -0.89 -6.95 -21.14
CA GLY A 470 -2.06 -6.16 -21.57
C GLY A 470 -2.46 -6.47 -23.02
N ASP A 471 -1.49 -6.47 -23.94
CA ASP A 471 -1.73 -6.74 -25.36
C ASP A 471 -2.21 -8.19 -25.60
N THR A 472 -1.69 -9.14 -24.83
CA THR A 472 -2.13 -10.53 -24.86
C THR A 472 -3.55 -10.68 -24.32
N LEU A 473 -3.91 -9.97 -23.26
CA LEU A 473 -5.27 -9.97 -22.71
C LEU A 473 -6.28 -9.38 -23.71
N ASP A 474 -5.95 -8.28 -24.38
CA ASP A 474 -6.81 -7.65 -25.38
C ASP A 474 -7.03 -8.59 -26.57
N ALA A 475 -5.95 -9.18 -27.11
CA ALA A 475 -6.04 -10.15 -28.20
C ALA A 475 -6.86 -11.39 -27.80
N LEU A 476 -6.74 -11.85 -26.55
CA LEU A 476 -7.53 -12.95 -26.02
C LEU A 476 -9.02 -12.61 -25.92
N ALA A 477 -9.35 -11.39 -25.46
CA ALA A 477 -10.73 -10.92 -25.38
C ALA A 477 -11.39 -10.81 -26.77
N GLU A 478 -10.64 -10.34 -27.77
CA GLU A 478 -11.09 -10.28 -29.16
C GLU A 478 -11.33 -11.70 -29.72
N HIS A 479 -10.37 -12.61 -29.54
CA HIS A 479 -10.45 -14.00 -30.04
C HIS A 479 -11.64 -14.76 -29.43
N ILE A 480 -11.77 -14.72 -28.10
CA ILE A 480 -12.88 -15.35 -27.40
C ILE A 480 -14.21 -14.69 -27.81
N GLY A 481 -14.24 -13.37 -27.92
CA GLY A 481 -15.46 -12.66 -28.26
C GLY A 481 -15.95 -12.95 -29.68
N ALA A 482 -15.03 -13.07 -30.64
CA ALA A 482 -15.33 -13.50 -32.00
C ALA A 482 -15.88 -14.93 -32.02
N THR A 483 -15.29 -15.84 -31.24
CA THR A 483 -15.71 -17.24 -31.16
C THR A 483 -17.06 -17.42 -30.46
N ALA A 484 -17.29 -16.71 -29.36
CA ALA A 484 -18.53 -16.77 -28.58
C ALA A 484 -19.69 -16.01 -29.22
N GLY A 485 -19.41 -15.05 -30.11
CA GLY A 485 -20.42 -14.18 -30.72
C GLY A 485 -20.94 -13.08 -29.77
N GLU A 486 -20.27 -12.88 -28.63
CA GLU A 486 -20.56 -11.84 -27.65
C GLU A 486 -19.28 -11.34 -26.99
N PRO A 487 -19.26 -10.13 -26.38
CA PRO A 487 -18.05 -9.61 -25.73
C PRO A 487 -17.53 -10.56 -24.63
N ALA A 488 -16.26 -10.96 -24.75
CA ALA A 488 -15.64 -11.87 -23.80
C ALA A 488 -15.60 -11.26 -22.39
N LYS A 489 -15.87 -12.11 -21.40
CA LYS A 489 -15.68 -11.81 -19.97
C LYS A 489 -14.53 -12.67 -19.44
N ILE A 490 -13.51 -12.04 -18.86
CA ILE A 490 -12.25 -12.70 -18.47
C ILE A 490 -11.93 -12.37 -17.02
N VAL A 491 -11.65 -13.41 -16.24
CA VAL A 491 -11.03 -13.26 -14.91
C VAL A 491 -9.52 -13.29 -15.07
N VAL A 492 -8.80 -12.35 -14.46
CA VAL A 492 -7.34 -12.29 -14.52
C VAL A 492 -6.75 -12.57 -13.14
N TRP A 493 -5.80 -13.49 -13.03
CA TRP A 493 -5.05 -13.75 -11.80
C TRP A 493 -3.59 -13.33 -11.96
N ALA A 494 -3.18 -12.32 -11.20
CA ALA A 494 -1.81 -11.85 -11.17
C ALA A 494 -1.46 -11.32 -9.77
N HIS A 495 -0.19 -11.04 -9.51
CA HIS A 495 0.23 -10.39 -8.27
C HIS A 495 -0.35 -8.97 -8.14
N ASN A 496 -0.60 -8.47 -6.92
CA ASN A 496 -1.05 -7.10 -6.66
C ASN A 496 -0.19 -6.03 -7.36
N SER A 497 1.12 -6.28 -7.51
CA SER A 497 2.06 -5.37 -8.19
C SER A 497 1.79 -5.23 -9.69
N HIS A 498 1.25 -6.27 -10.33
CA HIS A 498 0.81 -6.22 -11.72
C HIS A 498 -0.64 -5.72 -11.82
N LEU A 499 -1.46 -6.00 -10.81
CA LEU A 499 -2.91 -5.95 -10.91
C LEU A 499 -3.55 -4.66 -10.39
N GLY A 500 -2.96 -3.99 -9.41
CA GLY A 500 -3.46 -2.70 -8.92
C GLY A 500 -3.19 -1.58 -9.93
N ASP A 501 -3.84 -0.42 -9.80
CA ASP A 501 -3.51 0.74 -10.64
C ASP A 501 -2.18 1.39 -10.21
N ALA A 502 -1.13 1.20 -11.01
CA ALA A 502 0.21 1.72 -10.72
C ALA A 502 0.29 3.25 -10.52
N ARG A 503 -0.68 4.03 -11.04
CA ARG A 503 -0.75 5.49 -10.81
C ARG A 503 -0.97 5.85 -9.35
N ALA A 504 -1.50 4.91 -8.57
CA ALA A 504 -1.71 5.05 -7.14
C ALA A 504 -0.51 4.62 -6.28
N THR A 505 0.57 4.11 -6.90
CA THR A 505 1.73 3.53 -6.21
C THR A 505 3.04 4.24 -6.55
N GLU A 506 4.13 3.90 -5.84
CA GLU A 506 5.48 4.39 -6.13
C GLU A 506 6.00 3.99 -7.53
N MET A 507 5.38 3.03 -8.21
CA MET A 507 5.76 2.61 -9.57
C MET A 507 5.63 3.79 -10.55
N SER A 508 4.54 4.55 -10.45
CA SER A 508 4.33 5.74 -11.29
C SER A 508 5.45 6.78 -11.17
N LEU A 509 6.04 6.94 -9.98
CA LEU A 509 7.16 7.86 -9.74
C LEU A 509 8.45 7.41 -10.45
N ARG A 510 8.57 6.12 -10.76
CA ARG A 510 9.69 5.53 -11.51
C ARG A 510 9.42 5.50 -13.02
N GLY A 511 8.26 5.97 -13.46
CA GLY A 511 7.80 5.83 -14.84
C GLY A 511 7.37 4.39 -15.18
N GLU A 512 7.08 3.58 -14.16
CA GLU A 512 6.60 2.21 -14.32
C GLU A 512 5.07 2.18 -14.33
N PHE A 513 4.49 1.38 -15.22
CA PHE A 513 3.07 1.06 -15.25
C PHE A 513 2.88 -0.45 -15.10
N ASN A 514 1.63 -0.89 -14.93
CA ASN A 514 1.31 -2.30 -14.79
C ASN A 514 0.00 -2.68 -15.49
N LEU A 515 -0.27 -3.99 -15.55
CA LEU A 515 -1.46 -4.55 -16.19
C LEU A 515 -2.77 -3.91 -15.67
N GLY A 516 -2.91 -3.71 -14.37
CA GLY A 516 -4.07 -3.08 -13.76
C GLY A 516 -4.34 -1.67 -14.27
N GLN A 517 -3.29 -0.85 -14.35
CA GLN A 517 -3.38 0.48 -14.96
C GLN A 517 -3.77 0.38 -16.45
N LEU A 518 -3.11 -0.49 -17.22
CA LEU A 518 -3.37 -0.64 -18.66
C LEU A 518 -4.82 -1.05 -18.93
N VAL A 519 -5.35 -2.01 -18.18
CA VAL A 519 -6.75 -2.44 -18.34
C VAL A 519 -7.71 -1.32 -17.98
N ARG A 520 -7.46 -0.54 -16.92
CA ARG A 520 -8.29 0.62 -16.58
C ARG A 520 -8.26 1.73 -17.64
N GLU A 521 -7.11 1.94 -18.29
CA GLU A 521 -6.96 2.95 -19.33
C GLU A 521 -7.58 2.51 -20.67
N ARG A 522 -7.48 1.22 -21.01
CA ARG A 522 -8.01 0.65 -22.25
C ARG A 522 -9.50 0.30 -22.16
N HIS A 523 -9.98 -0.11 -20.99
CA HIS A 523 -11.36 -0.55 -20.71
C HIS A 523 -11.95 0.19 -19.48
N PRO A 524 -12.13 1.52 -19.56
CA PRO A 524 -12.66 2.30 -18.44
C PRO A 524 -14.07 1.83 -18.06
N ASP A 525 -14.34 1.79 -16.75
CA ASP A 525 -15.61 1.33 -16.14
C ASP A 525 -16.00 -0.14 -16.37
N ASP A 526 -15.27 -0.84 -17.24
CA ASP A 526 -15.52 -2.23 -17.67
C ASP A 526 -14.54 -3.24 -17.05
N CYS A 527 -13.82 -2.81 -16.01
CA CYS A 527 -12.94 -3.64 -15.22
C CYS A 527 -13.14 -3.45 -13.72
N ARG A 528 -12.80 -4.47 -12.93
CA ARG A 528 -12.74 -4.42 -11.46
C ARG A 528 -11.44 -5.02 -10.96
N LEU A 529 -10.73 -4.28 -10.12
CA LEU A 529 -9.46 -4.67 -9.52
C LEU A 529 -9.69 -5.05 -8.05
N ILE A 530 -9.45 -6.31 -7.69
CA ILE A 530 -9.62 -6.83 -6.33
C ILE A 530 -8.24 -7.22 -5.78
N GLY A 531 -7.76 -6.49 -4.78
CA GLY A 531 -6.47 -6.74 -4.12
C GLY A 531 -6.60 -7.64 -2.89
N PHE A 532 -5.49 -8.26 -2.47
CA PHE A 532 -5.39 -8.97 -1.20
C PHE A 532 -4.36 -8.35 -0.27
N THR A 533 -4.50 -8.55 1.04
CA THR A 533 -3.51 -8.14 2.04
C THR A 533 -3.44 -9.17 3.18
N THR A 534 -2.29 -9.26 3.85
CA THR A 534 -2.11 -10.14 5.02
C THR A 534 -1.12 -9.55 6.02
N TYR A 535 -1.45 -9.63 7.31
CA TYR A 535 -0.60 -9.09 8.37
C TYR A 535 0.58 -9.99 8.70
N THR A 536 0.36 -11.31 8.77
CA THR A 536 1.40 -12.29 9.16
C THR A 536 1.06 -13.71 8.68
N GLY A 537 1.88 -14.69 9.05
CA GLY A 537 1.61 -16.11 8.83
C GLY A 537 2.79 -16.83 8.18
N THR A 538 2.51 -17.66 7.19
CA THR A 538 3.53 -18.37 6.41
C THR A 538 3.29 -18.26 4.90
N VAL A 539 4.38 -18.31 4.14
CA VAL A 539 4.39 -18.19 2.68
C VAL A 539 5.34 -19.22 2.08
N THR A 540 5.00 -19.76 0.91
CA THR A 540 5.95 -20.54 0.10
C THR A 540 6.75 -19.60 -0.80
N ALA A 541 8.05 -19.51 -0.57
CA ALA A 541 8.95 -18.64 -1.33
C ALA A 541 10.38 -19.17 -1.30
N ALA A 542 11.24 -18.69 -2.19
CA ALA A 542 12.67 -18.99 -2.18
C ALA A 542 13.50 -17.86 -1.51
N ASP A 543 14.74 -18.16 -1.12
CA ASP A 543 15.73 -17.15 -0.73
C ASP A 543 16.35 -16.45 -1.95
N ASP A 544 16.62 -17.20 -3.02
CA ASP A 544 17.30 -16.74 -4.23
C ASP A 544 16.55 -17.17 -5.48
N TRP A 545 16.78 -16.47 -6.58
CA TRP A 545 16.23 -16.84 -7.88
C TRP A 545 16.73 -18.24 -8.28
N GLY A 546 15.83 -19.12 -8.71
CA GLY A 546 16.14 -20.52 -9.01
C GLY A 546 16.33 -21.41 -7.77
N GLY A 547 16.14 -20.87 -6.56
CA GLY A 547 16.21 -21.63 -5.32
C GLY A 547 15.01 -22.59 -5.11
N PRO A 548 15.11 -23.53 -4.16
CA PRO A 548 14.00 -24.42 -3.84
C PRO A 548 12.83 -23.66 -3.19
N ALA A 549 11.64 -24.23 -3.28
CA ALA A 549 10.49 -23.76 -2.51
C ALA A 549 10.68 -24.04 -1.02
N ASP A 550 10.63 -23.00 -0.19
CA ASP A 550 10.71 -23.10 1.26
C ASP A 550 9.43 -22.56 1.91
N ARG A 551 9.04 -23.15 3.05
CA ARG A 551 7.93 -22.65 3.87
C ARG A 551 8.48 -21.64 4.89
N LYS A 552 8.23 -20.37 4.64
CA LYS A 552 8.83 -19.23 5.37
C LYS A 552 7.81 -18.51 6.24
N ARG A 553 8.26 -17.89 7.32
CA ARG A 553 7.42 -17.07 8.20
C ARG A 553 7.35 -15.65 7.68
N VAL A 554 6.14 -15.18 7.39
CA VAL A 554 5.88 -13.77 7.10
C VAL A 554 6.01 -13.00 8.42
N ARG A 555 6.79 -11.91 8.43
CA ARG A 555 6.93 -11.09 9.64
C ARG A 555 5.62 -10.33 9.89
N PRO A 556 5.33 -9.93 11.13
CA PRO A 556 4.27 -8.94 11.37
C PRO A 556 4.47 -7.71 10.50
N ALA A 557 3.39 -7.15 9.96
CA ALA A 557 3.47 -5.99 9.09
C ALA A 557 3.99 -4.74 9.80
N LEU A 558 4.60 -3.83 9.03
CA LEU A 558 5.20 -2.60 9.55
C LEU A 558 4.14 -1.61 10.09
N ASP A 559 4.50 -0.82 11.09
CA ASP A 559 3.57 0.09 11.80
C ASP A 559 2.79 1.04 10.87
N ASP A 560 3.43 1.56 9.82
CA ASP A 560 2.83 2.53 8.88
C ASP A 560 2.14 1.87 7.66
N SER A 561 1.87 0.57 7.73
CA SER A 561 1.31 -0.21 6.62
C SER A 561 -0.22 -0.33 6.66
N VAL A 562 -0.80 -0.60 5.48
CA VAL A 562 -2.22 -0.94 5.33
C VAL A 562 -2.53 -2.20 6.13
N GLU A 563 -1.66 -3.21 6.06
CA GLU A 563 -1.82 -4.48 6.76
C GLU A 563 -1.84 -4.28 8.28
N ARG A 564 -1.03 -3.38 8.83
CA ARG A 564 -1.08 -3.07 10.26
C ARG A 564 -2.38 -2.35 10.65
N LEU A 565 -2.82 -1.38 9.87
CA LEU A 565 -4.11 -0.72 10.10
C LEU A 565 -5.26 -1.74 10.10
N PHE A 566 -5.21 -2.71 9.18
CA PHE A 566 -6.21 -3.78 9.09
C PHE A 566 -6.13 -4.75 10.27
N HIS A 567 -4.92 -5.11 10.71
CA HIS A 567 -4.71 -5.91 11.93
C HIS A 567 -5.29 -5.23 13.18
N ASP A 568 -5.09 -3.92 13.32
CA ASP A 568 -5.58 -3.14 14.47
C ASP A 568 -7.13 -3.10 14.54
N THR A 569 -7.83 -3.46 13.45
CA THR A 569 -9.29 -3.69 13.47
C THR A 569 -9.68 -4.93 14.28
N GLY A 570 -8.77 -5.85 14.59
CA GLY A 570 -9.06 -7.09 15.31
C GLY A 570 -10.02 -8.03 14.58
N LEU A 571 -10.29 -7.81 13.29
CA LEU A 571 -11.05 -8.72 12.43
C LEU A 571 -10.08 -9.74 11.81
N VAL A 572 -10.49 -11.00 11.75
CA VAL A 572 -9.67 -12.09 11.20
C VAL A 572 -9.62 -12.03 9.67
N GLU A 573 -10.77 -11.76 9.05
CA GLU A 573 -10.89 -11.61 7.61
C GLU A 573 -12.05 -10.68 7.27
N PHE A 574 -11.87 -9.82 6.26
CA PHE A 574 -12.89 -8.90 5.78
C PHE A 574 -12.56 -8.35 4.40
N MET A 575 -13.53 -7.68 3.77
CA MET A 575 -13.36 -6.92 2.54
C MET A 575 -13.73 -5.45 2.77
N LEU A 576 -13.05 -4.55 2.06
CA LEU A 576 -13.48 -3.18 1.85
C LEU A 576 -13.83 -2.99 0.37
N ASP A 577 -15.00 -2.39 0.11
CA ASP A 577 -15.48 -2.02 -1.21
C ASP A 577 -15.29 -0.50 -1.39
N PHE A 578 -14.45 -0.11 -2.34
CA PHE A 578 -14.13 1.29 -2.67
C PHE A 578 -14.90 1.82 -3.87
N THR A 579 -15.71 0.99 -4.53
CA THR A 579 -16.62 1.46 -5.61
C THR A 579 -17.70 2.40 -5.09
N LYS A 580 -17.95 2.35 -3.77
CA LYS A 580 -18.91 3.21 -3.08
C LYS A 580 -18.17 4.20 -2.17
N PRO A 581 -18.59 5.47 -2.13
CA PRO A 581 -17.98 6.44 -1.23
C PRO A 581 -18.22 6.02 0.22
N GLY A 582 -17.15 5.95 1.00
CA GLY A 582 -17.19 5.49 2.39
C GLY A 582 -16.11 6.13 3.25
N ARG A 583 -16.31 6.10 4.57
CA ARG A 583 -15.38 6.70 5.54
C ARG A 583 -14.01 6.02 5.52
N ALA A 584 -13.98 4.71 5.28
CA ALA A 584 -12.73 3.94 5.12
C ALA A 584 -11.91 4.40 3.90
N ALA A 585 -12.55 4.74 2.78
CA ALA A 585 -11.86 5.27 1.60
C ALA A 585 -11.13 6.59 1.93
N GLY A 586 -11.78 7.50 2.68
CA GLY A 586 -11.16 8.75 3.11
C GLY A 586 -9.88 8.57 3.94
N ILE A 587 -9.84 7.56 4.83
CA ILE A 587 -8.66 7.24 5.64
C ILE A 587 -7.54 6.64 4.78
N LEU A 588 -7.91 5.76 3.85
CA LEU A 588 -6.98 5.01 3.00
C LEU A 588 -6.51 5.80 1.76
N GLU A 589 -7.04 7.01 1.56
CA GLU A 589 -6.56 7.97 0.56
C GLU A 589 -5.16 8.51 0.89
N SER A 590 -4.79 8.47 2.17
CA SER A 590 -3.44 8.78 2.63
C SER A 590 -2.45 7.69 2.20
N ALA A 591 -1.29 8.10 1.69
CA ALA A 591 -0.28 7.15 1.23
C ALA A 591 0.30 6.33 2.40
N ARG A 592 0.11 5.01 2.37
CA ARG A 592 0.59 4.03 3.36
C ARG A 592 1.48 2.99 2.72
N LEU A 593 2.24 2.25 3.53
CA LEU A 593 3.00 1.10 3.02
C LEU A 593 2.04 -0.05 2.68
N GLU A 594 2.29 -0.75 1.57
CA GLU A 594 1.63 -2.00 1.19
C GLU A 594 2.69 -3.06 0.96
N ARG A 595 2.44 -4.27 1.48
CA ARG A 595 3.30 -5.43 1.35
C ARG A 595 3.02 -6.14 0.03
N ALA A 596 4.11 -6.51 -0.65
CA ALA A 596 4.10 -7.27 -1.89
C ALA A 596 5.23 -8.31 -1.86
N ILE A 597 4.89 -9.58 -1.63
CA ILE A 597 5.87 -10.67 -1.54
C ILE A 597 5.85 -11.47 -2.84
N GLY A 598 6.86 -11.29 -3.68
CA GLY A 598 7.02 -12.08 -4.89
C GLY A 598 7.44 -13.53 -4.62
N VAL A 599 8.08 -14.14 -5.61
CA VAL A 599 8.57 -15.53 -5.57
C VAL A 599 9.80 -15.71 -4.66
N ILE A 600 10.48 -14.60 -4.37
CA ILE A 600 11.58 -14.49 -3.40
C ILE A 600 11.06 -13.75 -2.19
N TYR A 601 11.32 -14.29 -1.00
CA TYR A 601 11.02 -13.60 0.26
C TYR A 601 12.22 -13.64 1.19
N ARG A 602 12.70 -12.46 1.60
CA ARG A 602 13.84 -12.29 2.50
C ARG A 602 13.41 -11.42 3.68
N PRO A 603 13.11 -12.01 4.84
CA PRO A 603 12.67 -11.25 6.01
C PRO A 603 13.65 -10.14 6.39
N GLY A 604 14.96 -10.37 6.25
CA GLY A 604 16.01 -9.41 6.61
C GLY A 604 16.00 -8.10 5.81
N THR A 605 15.46 -8.09 4.59
CA THR A 605 15.41 -6.92 3.70
C THR A 605 13.98 -6.47 3.38
N GLU A 606 12.98 -6.98 4.11
CA GLU A 606 11.57 -6.88 3.74
C GLU A 606 11.10 -5.46 3.44
N ARG A 607 11.45 -4.47 4.27
CA ARG A 607 11.09 -3.06 4.02
C ARG A 607 11.58 -2.55 2.67
N GLN A 608 12.75 -3.00 2.22
CA GLN A 608 13.39 -2.50 1.00
C GLN A 608 12.89 -3.22 -0.25
N SER A 609 12.63 -4.53 -0.14
CA SER A 609 12.33 -5.39 -1.30
C SER A 609 10.85 -5.73 -1.47
N HIS A 610 10.06 -5.66 -0.39
CA HIS A 610 8.68 -6.20 -0.35
C HIS A 610 7.64 -5.18 0.11
N TYR A 611 7.99 -3.90 0.11
CA TYR A 611 7.09 -2.80 0.47
C TYR A 611 7.24 -1.62 -0.48
N PHE A 612 6.11 -1.06 -0.89
CA PHE A 612 6.02 0.23 -1.58
C PHE A 612 4.91 1.08 -0.95
N ARG A 613 4.87 2.37 -1.25
CA ARG A 613 3.75 3.24 -0.84
C ARG A 613 2.61 3.19 -1.86
N THR A 614 1.39 3.15 -1.36
CA THR A 614 0.16 3.16 -2.15
C THR A 614 -0.93 4.02 -1.54
N ARG A 615 -1.90 4.41 -2.37
CA ARG A 615 -3.22 4.92 -1.97
C ARG A 615 -4.27 3.88 -2.34
N LEU A 616 -4.67 3.06 -1.36
CA LEU A 616 -5.39 1.82 -1.61
C LEU A 616 -6.71 1.98 -2.41
N PRO A 617 -7.58 2.96 -2.12
CA PRO A 617 -8.85 3.14 -2.84
C PRO A 617 -8.68 3.56 -4.30
N ARG A 618 -7.49 4.08 -4.66
CA ARG A 618 -7.16 4.39 -6.06
C ARG A 618 -6.50 3.22 -6.76
N GLN A 619 -5.82 2.35 -6.02
CA GLN A 619 -5.15 1.18 -6.56
C GLN A 619 -6.14 0.06 -6.88
N PHE A 620 -7.14 -0.16 -6.03
CA PHE A 620 -8.10 -1.25 -6.16
C PHE A 620 -9.54 -0.76 -6.00
N ASP A 621 -10.48 -1.47 -6.61
CA ASP A 621 -11.93 -1.28 -6.43
C ASP A 621 -12.42 -1.97 -5.15
N ALA A 622 -11.76 -3.06 -4.75
CA ALA A 622 -11.95 -3.69 -3.45
C ALA A 622 -10.66 -4.32 -2.94
N VAL A 623 -10.53 -4.45 -1.62
CA VAL A 623 -9.42 -5.18 -1.00
C VAL A 623 -9.93 -6.17 0.03
N ILE A 624 -9.44 -7.40 -0.06
CA ILE A 624 -9.71 -8.48 0.87
C ILE A 624 -8.50 -8.63 1.81
N HIS A 625 -8.76 -8.64 3.11
CA HIS A 625 -7.76 -8.85 4.13
C HIS A 625 -7.96 -10.20 4.80
N VAL A 626 -6.87 -10.95 4.97
CA VAL A 626 -6.79 -12.15 5.81
C VAL A 626 -5.61 -11.98 6.76
N ASP A 627 -5.90 -11.82 8.05
CA ASP A 627 -4.92 -11.36 9.04
C ASP A 627 -3.73 -12.32 9.18
N GLU A 628 -4.02 -13.62 9.30
CA GLU A 628 -3.01 -14.68 9.37
C GLU A 628 -3.21 -15.71 8.25
N THR A 629 -2.14 -15.98 7.50
CA THR A 629 -2.18 -16.83 6.30
C THR A 629 -1.22 -18.02 6.34
N ARG A 630 -1.42 -18.98 5.45
CA ARG A 630 -0.63 -20.22 5.37
C ARG A 630 0.08 -20.36 4.03
N ALA A 631 1.24 -21.00 4.07
CA ALA A 631 2.03 -21.29 2.90
C ALA A 631 1.29 -22.22 1.93
N LEU A 632 1.30 -21.83 0.65
CA LEU A 632 0.74 -22.59 -0.46
C LEU A 632 1.48 -23.91 -0.63
N GLN A 633 0.76 -25.02 -0.71
CA GLN A 633 1.40 -26.34 -0.80
C GLN A 633 1.83 -26.65 -2.25
N PRO A 634 3.13 -26.72 -2.56
CA PRO A 634 3.62 -27.12 -3.87
C PRO A 634 3.33 -28.61 -4.13
N LEU A 635 3.27 -29.00 -5.41
CA LEU A 635 3.23 -30.43 -5.78
C LEU A 635 4.56 -31.11 -5.46
N GLU A 636 5.69 -30.44 -5.74
CA GLU A 636 7.04 -30.90 -5.44
C GLU A 636 7.48 -30.45 -4.03
N ARG A 637 6.98 -31.11 -2.99
CA ARG A 637 7.41 -30.83 -1.61
C ARG A 637 8.88 -31.21 -1.41
N THR A 638 9.71 -30.23 -1.04
CA THR A 638 11.10 -30.47 -0.64
C THR A 638 11.17 -30.78 0.86
N ALA A 639 12.20 -31.52 1.29
CA ALA A 639 12.43 -31.77 2.73
C ALA A 639 12.55 -30.46 3.55
N ARG A 640 13.06 -29.39 2.93
CA ARG A 640 13.12 -28.05 3.55
C ARG A 640 11.74 -27.43 3.71
N TRP A 641 10.88 -27.57 2.70
CA TRP A 641 9.50 -27.10 2.79
C TRP A 641 8.72 -27.81 3.90
N GLU A 642 8.92 -29.13 4.05
CA GLU A 642 8.26 -29.92 5.11
C GLU A 642 8.72 -29.52 6.51
N ALA A 643 10.02 -29.35 6.69
CA ALA A 643 10.61 -28.86 7.93
C ALA A 643 10.11 -27.44 8.26
N GLY A 644 10.00 -26.57 7.24
CA GLY A 644 9.75 -25.15 7.39
C GLY A 644 10.91 -24.41 8.06
N GLU A 645 10.78 -23.08 8.17
CA GLU A 645 11.74 -22.30 8.95
C GLU A 645 11.76 -22.75 10.42
N LEU A 646 12.95 -23.08 10.91
CA LEU A 646 13.18 -23.35 12.33
C LEU A 646 12.84 -22.08 13.15
N PRO A 647 12.16 -22.21 14.29
CA PRO A 647 11.95 -21.06 15.18
C PRO A 647 13.29 -20.45 15.59
N GLU A 648 13.44 -19.13 15.48
CA GLU A 648 14.54 -18.40 16.13
C GLU A 648 14.42 -18.58 17.66
N SER A 649 15.08 -19.58 18.22
CA SER A 649 15.27 -19.74 19.67
C SER A 649 16.54 -20.58 19.88
N TYR A 650 17.63 -20.12 20.54
CA TYR A 650 17.80 -19.79 21.97
C TYR A 650 19.24 -19.25 22.25
N PRO A 651 19.59 -18.67 23.42
CA PRO A 651 18.99 -17.54 24.16
C PRO A 651 19.96 -16.34 24.30
N HIS A 652 19.41 -15.15 24.59
CA HIS A 652 20.15 -14.12 25.31
C HIS A 652 20.28 -14.57 26.78
N ALA A 653 21.51 -14.87 27.21
CA ALA A 653 21.82 -15.11 28.61
C ALA A 653 21.85 -13.77 29.39
N VAL A 654 21.41 -13.90 30.65
CA VAL A 654 21.17 -12.90 31.72
C VAL A 654 22.26 -11.85 31.88
#